data_AF-A0A5M8PFS7-F1
#
_entry.id   AF-A0A5M8PFS7-F1
#
_cell.length_a   1.000
_cell.length_b   1.000
_cell.length_c   1.000
_cell.angle_alpha   90.00
_cell.angle_beta   90.00
_cell.angle_gamma   90.00
#
_symmetry.space_group_name_H-M   'P 1'
#
loop_
_entity.id
_entity.type
_entity.pdbx_description
1 polymer ?
#
loop_
_entity_poly.entity_id
_entity_poly.type
_entity_poly.pdbx_seq_one_letter_code
_entity_poly.pdbx_strand_id
1 'polypeptide(L)'
;MAASAALGYDAALGYDAAIHDFKAKMQQCTMRAVCGRSYVLSTKLKEWLRSSFEYSAGQYITQAARLLIASFPRNEAFQPNLSKKICSEDQGALLVFSILLELGRGELIECFHRINIVDRHLPMDLLSLKMKLRDQGLRDSNNIAIMFDELQWRFCAIKFDLEMGQNYLRQQIIPICTKQVINEKGRTAKLWEIHVQEEFVDAELRQVVSSGRFNSDKDNLGYRYQFALKTFLEGHKKLYLNERHAFRGLREQEGMIRYLGEYEQKETQQPEGSSEPVIKQTFNILLEYGQLDLDENFLERLPPVFQPEIGTFWKALFEVAYALEGVHNLNANINEFDQSFHGCHLDIKPDNILLVQDRFKLADPGFAQFVREAHPNAEEMVMEQMGGTKTFGAPKETEQALTLSQAKATDIWSLGCVFSVAATWVVMGPPGIRQFHQLRQNAIKEVTGEEGDYFHNGRQVLDAVKDWHNVVRNVLRKSDTVTGQVLDLVDKKMLLGSVKARAKAEDICVALRQIATRTDAQSRVPMTEGIMKTLLEFEERAASVPNADQALVIPQHSKPHKSTVFDLTDMKTAHRSEYLKSALSAESADRQVSKSRDSDTSNEPSQQAERPLSSDSRPEPTPLHHARTGSQHQDTPSLPVIWDSTICDWYINHTTFKPCKPPSHPQDLQDPTTAEHVPGSPRDKIARGTQIH
;
A
#
# COMPACT_ATOMS: atom_id res chain seq x y z
N MET A 1 -46.66 34.13 -33.00
CA MET A 1 -45.99 33.38 -31.90
C MET A 1 -45.40 32.02 -32.32
N ALA A 2 -45.74 31.41 -33.47
CA ALA A 2 -45.14 30.14 -33.91
C ALA A 2 -43.72 30.27 -34.53
N ALA A 3 -43.35 31.44 -35.08
CA ALA A 3 -42.02 31.65 -35.69
C ALA A 3 -40.89 31.83 -34.65
N SER A 4 -41.22 32.22 -33.42
CA SER A 4 -40.22 32.40 -32.34
C SER A 4 -39.81 31.08 -31.67
N ALA A 5 -40.63 30.03 -31.76
CA ALA A 5 -40.32 28.72 -31.20
C ALA A 5 -39.41 27.89 -32.14
N ALA A 6 -39.52 28.09 -33.45
CA ALA A 6 -38.65 27.44 -34.44
C ALA A 6 -37.21 27.97 -34.41
N LEU A 7 -37.02 29.27 -34.16
CA LEU A 7 -35.69 29.90 -34.05
C LEU A 7 -34.94 29.51 -32.77
N GLY A 8 -35.65 29.18 -31.68
CA GLY A 8 -35.05 28.69 -30.44
C GLY A 8 -34.62 27.22 -30.50
N TYR A 9 -35.31 26.40 -31.31
CA TYR A 9 -34.99 24.98 -31.52
C TYR A 9 -33.79 24.77 -32.46
N ASP A 10 -33.58 25.63 -33.46
CA ASP A 10 -32.48 25.53 -34.43
C ASP A 10 -31.11 25.90 -33.79
N ALA A 11 -31.11 26.74 -32.75
CA ALA A 11 -29.89 27.17 -32.05
C ALA A 11 -29.22 26.06 -31.22
N ALA A 12 -29.98 25.10 -30.69
CA ALA A 12 -29.47 23.98 -29.89
C ALA A 12 -28.88 22.82 -30.75
N LEU A 13 -29.22 22.83 -32.05
CA LEU A 13 -28.85 21.80 -33.04
C LEU A 13 -27.66 22.21 -33.92
N GLY A 14 -27.23 23.47 -33.86
CA GLY A 14 -26.09 23.97 -34.62
C GLY A 14 -24.76 23.33 -34.22
N TYR A 15 -23.84 23.22 -35.18
CA TYR A 15 -22.46 22.75 -34.96
C TYR A 15 -21.81 23.40 -33.73
N ASP A 16 -21.93 24.73 -33.63
CA ASP A 16 -21.35 25.50 -32.53
C ASP A 16 -21.91 25.12 -31.16
N ALA A 17 -23.20 24.82 -31.06
CA ALA A 17 -23.83 24.42 -29.81
C ALA A 17 -23.39 23.00 -29.38
N ALA A 18 -23.35 22.04 -30.32
CA ALA A 18 -22.89 20.69 -30.01
C ALA A 18 -21.42 20.66 -29.59
N ILE A 19 -20.55 21.41 -30.28
CA ILE A 19 -19.14 21.52 -29.94
C ILE A 19 -18.93 22.29 -28.62
N HIS A 20 -19.74 23.31 -28.35
CA HIS A 20 -19.72 24.03 -27.07
C HIS A 20 -20.06 23.08 -25.90
N ASP A 21 -21.14 22.30 -26.02
CA ASP A 21 -21.53 21.31 -25.01
C ASP A 21 -20.43 20.26 -24.79
N PHE A 22 -19.81 19.78 -25.88
CA PHE A 22 -18.65 18.88 -25.80
C PHE A 22 -17.48 19.51 -25.06
N LYS A 23 -17.09 20.75 -25.38
CA LYS A 23 -15.99 21.45 -24.69
C LYS A 23 -16.29 21.67 -23.21
N ALA A 24 -17.52 22.06 -22.88
CA ALA A 24 -17.96 22.20 -21.49
C ALA A 24 -17.89 20.86 -20.74
N LYS A 25 -18.31 19.76 -21.38
CA LYS A 25 -18.20 18.43 -20.77
C LYS A 25 -16.76 17.95 -20.65
N MET A 26 -15.94 18.20 -21.66
CA MET A 26 -14.51 17.89 -21.63
C MET A 26 -13.81 18.58 -20.46
N GLN A 27 -14.13 19.84 -20.19
CA GLN A 27 -13.62 20.55 -19.01
C GLN A 27 -14.05 19.87 -17.70
N GLN A 28 -15.33 19.49 -17.57
CA GLN A 28 -15.81 18.75 -16.39
C GLN A 28 -15.16 17.36 -16.23
N CYS A 29 -14.81 16.72 -17.33
CA CYS A 29 -14.14 15.42 -17.37
C CYS A 29 -12.62 15.55 -17.40
N THR A 30 -12.03 16.73 -17.21
CA THR A 30 -10.58 16.90 -17.20
C THR A 30 -10.09 17.20 -15.79
N MET A 31 -9.09 16.44 -15.35
CA MET A 31 -8.39 16.65 -14.09
C MET A 31 -6.94 17.04 -14.34
N ARG A 32 -6.28 17.57 -13.30
CA ARG A 32 -4.86 17.87 -13.30
C ARG A 32 -4.14 16.92 -12.36
N ALA A 33 -3.17 16.18 -12.88
CA ALA A 33 -2.32 15.33 -12.08
C ALA A 33 -1.27 16.16 -11.33
N VAL A 34 -0.69 15.60 -10.28
CA VAL A 34 0.38 16.25 -9.49
C VAL A 34 1.59 16.62 -10.34
N CYS A 35 1.88 15.87 -11.42
CA CYS A 35 2.93 16.23 -12.38
C CYS A 35 2.61 17.47 -13.24
N GLY A 36 1.50 18.17 -12.97
CA GLY A 36 1.08 19.40 -13.64
C GLY A 36 0.33 19.17 -14.96
N ARG A 37 0.38 17.96 -15.53
CA ARG A 37 -0.31 17.57 -16.77
C ARG A 37 -1.78 17.28 -16.52
N SER A 38 -2.62 17.62 -17.48
CA SER A 38 -4.04 17.27 -17.44
C SER A 38 -4.28 15.84 -17.93
N TYR A 39 -5.35 15.21 -17.48
CA TYR A 39 -5.83 13.92 -17.99
C TYR A 39 -7.36 13.87 -17.96
N VAL A 40 -7.94 13.04 -18.82
CA VAL A 40 -9.38 12.92 -19.02
C VAL A 40 -9.94 11.73 -18.27
N LEU A 41 -11.03 11.95 -17.54
CA LEU A 41 -11.92 10.97 -16.92
C LEU A 41 -12.65 10.17 -18.01
N SER A 42 -11.92 9.26 -18.64
CA SER A 42 -12.30 8.58 -19.87
C SER A 42 -13.61 7.79 -19.74
N THR A 43 -13.89 7.23 -18.58
CA THR A 43 -15.14 6.48 -18.31
C THR A 43 -16.32 7.44 -18.27
N LYS A 44 -16.23 8.53 -17.49
CA LYS A 44 -17.28 9.55 -17.39
C LYS A 44 -17.56 10.23 -18.74
N LEU A 45 -16.51 10.47 -19.53
CA LEU A 45 -16.66 11.02 -20.88
C LEU A 45 -17.40 10.06 -21.80
N LYS A 46 -17.01 8.78 -21.81
CA LYS A 46 -17.66 7.73 -22.61
C LYS A 46 -19.13 7.55 -22.23
N GLU A 47 -19.46 7.57 -20.94
CA GLU A 47 -20.84 7.52 -20.45
C GLU A 47 -21.66 8.69 -20.96
N TRP A 48 -21.12 9.92 -20.89
CA TRP A 48 -21.80 11.09 -21.42
C TRP A 48 -21.99 11.00 -22.95
N LEU A 49 -20.97 10.58 -23.70
CA LEU A 49 -21.06 10.39 -25.15
C LEU A 49 -22.14 9.36 -25.55
N ARG A 50 -22.37 8.35 -24.71
CA ARG A 50 -23.43 7.35 -24.88
C ARG A 50 -24.80 7.80 -24.37
N SER A 51 -24.87 8.88 -23.59
CA SER A 51 -26.12 9.35 -23.00
C SER A 51 -27.10 9.87 -24.05
N SER A 52 -28.39 9.69 -23.78
CA SER A 52 -29.48 10.12 -24.66
C SER A 52 -29.62 11.64 -24.67
N PHE A 53 -29.86 12.18 -25.86
CA PHE A 53 -30.14 13.58 -26.14
C PHE A 53 -31.42 13.67 -26.97
N GLU A 54 -32.36 14.52 -26.57
CA GLU A 54 -33.59 14.76 -27.32
C GLU A 54 -33.27 15.63 -28.55
N TYR A 55 -33.26 15.01 -29.73
CA TYR A 55 -32.92 15.67 -30.99
C TYR A 55 -34.12 16.41 -31.58
N SER A 56 -35.30 15.81 -31.48
CA SER A 56 -36.58 16.40 -31.83
C SER A 56 -37.66 15.82 -30.91
N ALA A 57 -38.85 16.41 -30.88
CA ALA A 57 -39.92 16.00 -29.96
C ALA A 57 -40.16 14.48 -29.99
N GLY A 58 -39.76 13.79 -28.91
CA GLY A 58 -39.88 12.32 -28.80
C GLY A 58 -38.86 11.49 -29.58
N GLN A 59 -37.86 12.09 -30.23
CA GLN A 59 -36.74 11.38 -30.89
C GLN A 59 -35.44 11.59 -30.13
N TYR A 60 -34.86 10.49 -29.65
CA TYR A 60 -33.62 10.50 -28.89
C TYR A 60 -32.46 9.91 -29.70
N ILE A 61 -31.32 10.58 -29.67
CA ILE A 61 -30.05 10.08 -30.21
C ILE A 61 -28.98 10.13 -29.11
N THR A 62 -27.84 9.48 -29.30
CA THR A 62 -26.72 9.64 -28.36
C THR A 62 -26.02 10.98 -28.56
N GLN A 63 -25.35 11.50 -27.54
CA GLN A 63 -24.48 12.69 -27.68
C GLN A 63 -23.41 12.48 -28.76
N ALA A 64 -22.83 11.27 -28.87
CA ALA A 64 -21.91 10.92 -29.95
C ALA A 64 -22.56 11.03 -31.34
N ALA A 65 -23.81 10.60 -31.50
CA ALA A 65 -24.54 10.76 -32.75
C ALA A 65 -24.81 12.23 -33.07
N ARG A 66 -25.17 13.04 -32.08
CA ARG A 66 -25.32 14.50 -32.22
C ARG A 66 -24.03 15.16 -32.72
N LEU A 67 -22.90 14.81 -32.11
CA LEU A 67 -21.57 15.33 -32.48
C LEU A 67 -21.13 14.86 -33.88
N LEU A 68 -21.46 13.63 -34.27
CA LEU A 68 -21.22 13.15 -35.63
C LEU A 68 -22.02 13.97 -36.65
N ILE A 69 -23.33 14.17 -36.42
CA ILE A 69 -24.17 14.98 -37.31
C ILE A 69 -23.61 16.40 -37.46
N ALA A 70 -23.14 16.98 -36.36
CA ALA A 70 -22.48 18.28 -36.38
C ALA A 70 -21.18 18.26 -37.22
N SER A 71 -20.38 17.20 -37.13
CA SER A 71 -19.05 17.11 -37.76
C SER A 71 -19.09 16.89 -39.28
N PHE A 72 -20.21 16.43 -39.85
CA PHE A 72 -20.35 16.23 -41.30
C PHE A 72 -21.23 17.32 -41.93
N PRO A 73 -20.78 18.01 -43.00
CA PRO A 73 -21.63 18.95 -43.75
C PRO A 73 -22.85 18.23 -44.35
N ARG A 74 -23.98 18.95 -44.50
CA ARG A 74 -25.28 18.42 -45.00
C ARG A 74 -25.24 17.71 -46.38
N ASN A 75 -24.11 17.69 -47.09
CA ASN A 75 -23.96 17.17 -48.45
C ASN A 75 -22.91 16.04 -48.62
N GLU A 76 -22.33 15.51 -47.55
CA GLU A 76 -21.46 14.33 -47.63
C GLU A 76 -22.19 13.06 -47.16
N ALA A 77 -21.80 11.92 -47.76
CA ALA A 77 -22.43 10.62 -47.58
C ALA A 77 -22.26 10.10 -46.13
N PHE A 78 -23.14 10.53 -45.23
CA PHE A 78 -23.22 10.01 -43.87
C PHE A 78 -23.46 8.49 -43.92
N GLN A 79 -22.52 7.70 -43.40
CA GLN A 79 -22.74 6.25 -43.28
C GLN A 79 -23.80 5.95 -42.22
N PRO A 80 -24.94 5.35 -42.59
CA PRO A 80 -25.88 4.85 -41.60
C PRO A 80 -25.16 3.81 -40.72
N ASN A 81 -25.25 3.97 -39.40
CA ASN A 81 -24.64 3.15 -38.34
C ASN A 81 -23.22 3.51 -37.87
N LEU A 82 -22.58 4.59 -38.37
CA LEU A 82 -21.26 4.99 -37.82
C LEU A 82 -21.32 5.28 -36.31
N SER A 83 -22.38 5.94 -35.83
CA SER A 83 -22.59 6.18 -34.39
C SER A 83 -22.63 4.88 -33.58
N LYS A 84 -23.32 3.85 -34.08
CA LYS A 84 -23.39 2.53 -33.42
C LYS A 84 -22.02 1.85 -33.40
N LYS A 85 -21.24 1.96 -34.49
CA LYS A 85 -19.89 1.39 -34.59
C LYS A 85 -18.95 2.05 -33.57
N ILE A 86 -18.86 3.38 -33.54
CA ILE A 86 -17.96 4.09 -32.62
C ILE A 86 -18.36 3.95 -31.15
N CYS A 87 -19.63 3.68 -30.85
CA CYS A 87 -20.12 3.44 -29.50
C CYS A 87 -19.94 1.98 -29.03
N SER A 88 -19.60 1.05 -29.93
CA SER A 88 -19.45 -0.37 -29.61
C SER A 88 -18.37 -0.62 -28.55
N GLU A 89 -18.47 -1.72 -27.82
CA GLU A 89 -17.46 -2.08 -26.82
C GLU A 89 -16.17 -2.54 -27.48
N ASP A 90 -16.30 -3.35 -28.53
CA ASP A 90 -15.17 -3.91 -29.22
C ASP A 90 -14.48 -2.88 -30.15
N GLN A 91 -15.18 -2.34 -31.13
CA GLN A 91 -14.62 -1.42 -32.12
C GLN A 91 -14.88 0.05 -31.73
N GLY A 92 -15.06 0.30 -30.43
CA GLY A 92 -15.34 1.63 -29.90
C GLY A 92 -14.24 2.63 -30.23
N ALA A 93 -14.64 3.83 -30.64
CA ALA A 93 -13.73 4.91 -31.04
C ALA A 93 -14.13 6.24 -30.41
N LEU A 94 -14.72 6.22 -29.20
CA LEU A 94 -15.22 7.43 -28.53
C LEU A 94 -14.09 8.34 -28.07
N LEU A 95 -12.97 7.80 -27.59
CA LEU A 95 -11.79 8.59 -27.23
C LEU A 95 -11.07 9.09 -28.48
N VAL A 96 -10.91 8.24 -29.50
CA VAL A 96 -10.37 8.65 -30.80
C VAL A 96 -11.19 9.82 -31.37
N PHE A 97 -12.52 9.71 -31.34
CA PHE A 97 -13.41 10.77 -31.79
C PHE A 97 -13.26 12.04 -30.95
N SER A 98 -13.13 11.90 -29.62
CA SER A 98 -12.92 13.05 -28.72
C SER A 98 -11.59 13.78 -28.99
N ILE A 99 -10.52 13.04 -29.28
CA ILE A 99 -9.23 13.61 -29.69
C ILE A 99 -9.39 14.38 -31.00
N LEU A 100 -10.06 13.78 -31.99
CA LEU A 100 -10.31 14.45 -33.27
C LEU A 100 -11.18 15.71 -33.13
N LEU A 101 -12.19 15.69 -32.26
CA LEU A 101 -13.03 16.87 -31.98
C LEU A 101 -12.22 18.01 -31.35
N GLU A 102 -11.31 17.71 -30.41
CA GLU A 102 -10.38 18.69 -29.82
C GLU A 102 -9.41 19.28 -30.86
N LEU A 103 -8.99 18.47 -31.84
CA LEU A 103 -8.19 18.95 -32.97
C LEU A 103 -9.01 19.74 -34.01
N GLY A 104 -10.32 19.83 -33.85
CA GLY A 104 -11.22 20.44 -34.84
C GLY A 104 -11.34 19.61 -36.14
N ARG A 105 -11.07 18.31 -36.06
CA ARG A 105 -11.02 17.36 -37.19
C ARG A 105 -11.99 16.19 -37.01
N GLY A 106 -13.16 16.44 -36.42
CA GLY A 106 -14.18 15.43 -36.12
C GLY A 106 -14.65 14.65 -37.36
N GLU A 107 -14.58 15.26 -38.55
CA GLU A 107 -14.90 14.64 -39.84
C GLU A 107 -14.02 13.44 -40.18
N LEU A 108 -12.82 13.33 -39.59
CA LEU A 108 -11.88 12.26 -39.88
C LEU A 108 -12.21 10.93 -39.18
N ILE A 109 -13.20 10.89 -38.27
CA ILE A 109 -13.49 9.70 -37.47
C ILE A 109 -13.83 8.48 -38.31
N GLU A 110 -14.53 8.64 -39.44
CA GLU A 110 -14.82 7.54 -40.35
C GLU A 110 -13.53 6.95 -40.94
N CYS A 111 -12.59 7.82 -41.35
CA CYS A 111 -11.30 7.42 -41.88
C CYS A 111 -10.48 6.67 -40.82
N PHE A 112 -10.40 7.22 -39.59
CA PHE A 112 -9.66 6.61 -38.48
C PHE A 112 -10.24 5.24 -38.11
N HIS A 113 -11.55 5.14 -37.96
CA HIS A 113 -12.22 3.87 -37.66
C HIS A 113 -12.01 2.85 -38.80
N ARG A 114 -12.09 3.25 -40.08
CA ARG A 114 -11.89 2.35 -41.24
C ARG A 114 -10.48 1.73 -41.28
N ILE A 115 -9.45 2.47 -40.84
CA ILE A 115 -8.07 1.98 -40.76
C ILE A 115 -7.71 1.37 -39.39
N ASN A 116 -8.74 1.02 -38.61
CA ASN A 116 -8.64 0.35 -37.31
C ASN A 116 -7.88 1.17 -36.24
N ILE A 117 -8.03 2.49 -36.28
CA ILE A 117 -7.63 3.37 -35.18
C ILE A 117 -8.85 3.55 -34.28
N VAL A 118 -8.87 2.78 -33.20
CA VAL A 118 -9.97 2.64 -32.24
C VAL A 118 -9.43 2.72 -30.81
N ASP A 119 -10.31 2.92 -29.82
CA ASP A 119 -9.93 3.21 -28.44
C ASP A 119 -9.01 2.15 -27.82
N ARG A 120 -9.23 0.86 -28.14
CA ARG A 120 -8.43 -0.27 -27.62
C ARG A 120 -6.96 -0.25 -28.06
N HIS A 121 -6.62 0.50 -29.11
CA HIS A 121 -5.25 0.62 -29.63
C HIS A 121 -4.54 1.86 -29.09
N LEU A 122 -5.23 2.72 -28.35
CA LEU A 122 -4.59 3.89 -27.75
C LEU A 122 -3.80 3.50 -26.48
N PRO A 123 -2.65 4.15 -26.21
CA PRO A 123 -1.96 5.08 -27.08
C PRO A 123 -1.21 4.34 -28.21
N MET A 124 -1.22 4.89 -29.42
CA MET A 124 -0.48 4.36 -30.55
C MET A 124 0.82 5.13 -30.76
N ASP A 125 1.88 4.47 -31.18
CA ASP A 125 3.13 5.16 -31.48
C ASP A 125 3.01 6.06 -32.74
N LEU A 126 3.77 7.15 -32.75
CA LEU A 126 3.76 8.15 -33.83
C LEU A 126 4.11 7.58 -35.21
N LEU A 127 4.98 6.56 -35.28
CA LEU A 127 5.38 5.97 -36.55
C LEU A 127 4.21 5.18 -37.16
N SER A 128 3.53 4.36 -36.35
CA SER A 128 2.31 3.65 -36.74
C SER A 128 1.19 4.60 -37.17
N LEU A 129 0.99 5.72 -36.45
CA LEU A 129 0.06 6.79 -36.83
C LEU A 129 0.39 7.35 -38.22
N LYS A 130 1.66 7.75 -38.43
CA LYS A 130 2.12 8.30 -39.72
C LYS A 130 1.95 7.32 -40.87
N MET A 131 2.31 6.05 -40.67
CA MET A 131 2.18 5.01 -41.70
C MET A 131 0.71 4.81 -42.09
N LYS A 132 -0.17 4.61 -41.10
CA LYS A 132 -1.61 4.39 -41.35
C LYS A 132 -2.29 5.57 -42.05
N LEU A 133 -1.93 6.81 -41.70
CA LEU A 133 -2.56 8.01 -42.27
C LEU A 133 -2.00 8.38 -43.65
N ARG A 134 -0.72 8.08 -43.93
CA ARG A 134 -0.11 8.31 -45.25
C ARG A 134 -0.84 7.56 -46.35
N ASP A 135 -1.19 6.31 -46.08
CA ASP A 135 -1.82 5.41 -47.06
C ASP A 135 -3.30 5.79 -47.36
N GLN A 136 -3.84 6.80 -46.68
CA GLN A 136 -5.19 7.34 -46.91
C GLN A 136 -5.23 8.59 -47.79
N GLY A 137 -4.07 9.10 -48.25
CA GLY A 137 -4.03 10.28 -49.13
C GLY A 137 -4.55 11.58 -48.49
N LEU A 138 -4.64 11.64 -47.14
CA LEU A 138 -5.07 12.83 -46.42
C LEU A 138 -4.05 13.96 -46.59
N ARG A 139 -4.53 15.15 -46.96
CA ARG A 139 -3.72 16.37 -46.92
C ARG A 139 -3.28 16.62 -45.48
N ASP A 140 -1.99 16.87 -45.29
CA ASP A 140 -1.40 17.13 -43.97
C ASP A 140 -1.43 15.94 -42.98
N SER A 141 -1.46 14.71 -43.50
CA SER A 141 -1.47 13.46 -42.70
C SER A 141 -0.37 13.39 -41.63
N ASN A 142 0.84 13.89 -41.93
CA ASN A 142 1.95 13.92 -40.99
C ASN A 142 1.69 14.84 -39.78
N ASN A 143 1.12 16.02 -40.01
CA ASN A 143 0.83 16.96 -38.93
C ASN A 143 -0.34 16.47 -38.08
N ILE A 144 -1.38 15.90 -38.70
CA ILE A 144 -2.49 15.24 -37.99
C ILE A 144 -1.95 14.13 -37.08
N ALA A 145 -1.02 13.30 -37.57
CA ALA A 145 -0.39 12.25 -36.76
C ALA A 145 0.35 12.83 -35.55
N ILE A 146 1.12 13.92 -35.73
CA ILE A 146 1.88 14.56 -34.65
C ILE A 146 0.93 15.15 -33.59
N MET A 147 -0.05 15.95 -34.01
CA MET A 147 -0.99 16.57 -33.07
C MET A 147 -1.85 15.53 -32.34
N PHE A 148 -2.24 14.45 -33.02
CA PHE A 148 -2.96 13.33 -32.40
C PHE A 148 -2.08 12.62 -31.37
N ASP A 149 -0.81 12.36 -31.70
CA ASP A 149 0.15 11.73 -30.79
C ASP A 149 0.41 12.58 -29.54
N GLU A 150 0.51 13.90 -29.69
CA GLU A 150 0.66 14.80 -28.54
C GLU A 150 -0.57 14.77 -27.62
N LEU A 151 -1.77 14.74 -28.20
CA LEU A 151 -3.01 14.87 -27.46
C LEU A 151 -3.50 13.55 -26.83
N GLN A 152 -3.24 12.39 -27.44
CA GLN A 152 -3.76 11.10 -26.98
C GLN A 152 -3.36 10.76 -25.54
N TRP A 153 -2.17 11.18 -25.09
CA TRP A 153 -1.67 10.87 -23.74
C TRP A 153 -2.58 11.42 -22.64
N ARG A 154 -3.30 12.53 -22.91
CA ARG A 154 -4.30 13.09 -22.00
C ARG A 154 -5.50 12.16 -21.80
N PHE A 155 -5.82 11.35 -22.81
CA PHE A 155 -6.94 10.40 -22.80
C PHE A 155 -6.51 8.99 -22.36
N CYS A 156 -5.21 8.76 -22.24
CA CYS A 156 -4.59 7.47 -21.95
C CYS A 156 -3.77 7.52 -20.65
N ALA A 157 -4.33 8.12 -19.59
CA ALA A 157 -3.74 8.01 -18.27
C ALA A 157 -3.72 6.55 -17.81
N ILE A 158 -2.69 6.16 -17.06
CA ILE A 158 -2.51 4.76 -16.65
C ILE A 158 -3.62 4.34 -15.69
N LYS A 159 -3.88 3.04 -15.63
CA LYS A 159 -4.65 2.44 -14.55
C LYS A 159 -3.70 1.84 -13.52
N PHE A 160 -4.10 1.93 -12.27
CA PHE A 160 -3.44 1.28 -11.15
C PHE A 160 -4.05 -0.11 -11.07
N ASP A 161 -3.26 -1.08 -11.49
CA ASP A 161 -3.59 -2.50 -11.45
C ASP A 161 -2.95 -3.14 -10.21
N LEU A 162 -3.61 -4.10 -9.56
CA LEU A 162 -2.99 -4.91 -8.50
C LEU A 162 -1.75 -5.62 -9.06
N GLU A 163 -0.64 -5.55 -8.32
CA GLU A 163 0.68 -6.05 -8.73
C GLU A 163 1.19 -5.42 -10.04
N MET A 164 0.79 -4.17 -10.34
CA MET A 164 1.39 -3.39 -11.42
C MET A 164 2.93 -3.42 -11.31
N GLY A 165 3.62 -3.63 -12.44
CA GLY A 165 5.08 -3.76 -12.46
C GLY A 165 5.64 -3.29 -13.79
N GLN A 166 5.54 -1.98 -14.07
CA GLN A 166 5.87 -1.41 -15.39
C GLN A 166 6.86 -0.24 -15.30
N ASN A 167 7.64 -0.07 -16.37
CA ASN A 167 8.44 1.13 -16.61
C ASN A 167 7.68 2.05 -17.56
N TYR A 168 7.10 3.12 -17.02
CA TYR A 168 6.26 4.02 -17.77
C TYR A 168 7.09 5.04 -18.54
N LEU A 169 6.70 5.26 -19.79
CA LEU A 169 7.23 6.32 -20.64
C LEU A 169 6.93 7.67 -20.01
N ARG A 170 7.79 8.65 -20.30
CA ARG A 170 7.61 10.04 -19.82
C ARG A 170 6.25 10.60 -20.20
N GLN A 171 5.76 10.27 -21.40
CA GLN A 171 4.49 10.74 -21.94
C GLN A 171 3.28 10.18 -21.19
N GLN A 172 3.40 8.99 -20.57
CA GLN A 172 2.32 8.40 -19.79
C GLN A 172 2.05 9.24 -18.53
N ILE A 173 0.77 9.47 -18.28
CA ILE A 173 0.30 10.28 -17.16
C ILE A 173 -0.11 9.33 -16.04
N ILE A 174 0.52 9.51 -14.87
CA ILE A 174 0.12 8.85 -13.63
C ILE A 174 -1.01 9.69 -13.02
N PRO A 175 -2.26 9.19 -12.94
CA PRO A 175 -3.44 9.98 -12.55
C PRO A 175 -3.55 10.18 -11.03
N ILE A 176 -2.45 10.59 -10.40
CA ILE A 176 -2.43 10.99 -9.00
C ILE A 176 -2.98 12.42 -8.92
N CYS A 177 -4.13 12.60 -8.26
CA CYS A 177 -4.79 13.90 -8.11
C CYS A 177 -4.35 14.66 -6.84
N THR A 178 -3.92 13.94 -5.81
CA THR A 178 -3.34 14.50 -4.58
C THR A 178 -2.06 13.76 -4.24
N LYS A 179 -1.02 14.46 -3.79
CA LYS A 179 0.22 13.87 -3.28
C LYS A 179 0.73 14.72 -2.12
N GLN A 180 0.79 14.15 -0.92
CA GLN A 180 1.22 14.81 0.31
C GLN A 180 2.35 14.00 0.94
N VAL A 181 3.29 14.67 1.60
CA VAL A 181 4.37 13.98 2.32
C VAL A 181 3.78 13.41 3.60
N ILE A 182 3.97 12.11 3.86
CA ILE A 182 3.56 11.51 5.14
C ILE A 182 4.58 11.86 6.22
N ASN A 183 5.87 11.70 5.91
CA ASN A 183 6.95 12.09 6.81
C ASN A 183 8.19 12.53 6.04
N GLU A 184 8.99 13.41 6.68
CA GLU A 184 10.32 13.82 6.20
C GLU A 184 11.44 12.98 6.83
N LYS A 185 11.08 11.95 7.61
CA LYS A 185 12.03 11.13 8.39
C LYS A 185 12.96 10.27 7.50
N GLY A 186 12.57 9.99 6.25
CA GLY A 186 13.33 9.15 5.32
C GLY A 186 14.49 9.89 4.61
N ARG A 187 15.74 9.41 4.78
CA ARG A 187 16.91 9.96 4.06
C ARG A 187 17.07 9.41 2.64
N THR A 188 16.58 8.19 2.38
CA THR A 188 16.85 7.41 1.15
C THR A 188 15.65 7.31 0.21
N ALA A 189 14.43 7.37 0.77
CA ALA A 189 13.17 7.40 0.06
C ALA A 189 12.22 8.40 0.72
N LYS A 190 11.31 8.95 -0.09
CA LYS A 190 10.22 9.80 0.39
C LYS A 190 8.92 9.00 0.39
N LEU A 191 8.18 9.07 1.49
CA LEU A 191 6.89 8.43 1.61
C LEU A 191 5.77 9.45 1.38
N TRP A 192 4.85 9.12 0.49
CA TRP A 192 3.78 10.00 0.06
C TRP A 192 2.42 9.36 0.31
N GLU A 193 1.48 10.14 0.78
CA GLU A 193 0.06 9.84 0.66
C GLU A 193 -0.38 10.27 -0.74
N ILE A 194 -1.00 9.38 -1.50
CA ILE A 194 -1.52 9.69 -2.82
C ILE A 194 -2.99 9.36 -2.93
N HIS A 195 -3.72 10.16 -3.71
CA HIS A 195 -5.12 9.89 -4.06
C HIS A 195 -5.24 9.64 -5.56
N VAL A 196 -6.02 8.63 -5.92
CA VAL A 196 -6.31 8.26 -7.31
C VAL A 196 -7.82 8.13 -7.48
N GLN A 197 -8.35 8.67 -8.58
CA GLN A 197 -9.79 8.58 -8.89
C GLN A 197 -10.20 7.13 -9.14
N GLU A 198 -11.39 6.76 -8.66
CA GLU A 198 -11.88 5.37 -8.69
C GLU A 198 -11.79 4.74 -10.09
N GLU A 199 -12.08 5.48 -11.16
CA GLU A 199 -12.05 4.91 -12.53
C GLU A 199 -10.65 4.46 -13.01
N PHE A 200 -9.59 4.94 -12.37
CA PHE A 200 -8.20 4.55 -12.66
C PHE A 200 -7.66 3.52 -11.69
N VAL A 201 -8.48 2.99 -10.78
CA VAL A 201 -8.13 1.87 -9.91
C VAL A 201 -8.85 0.64 -10.44
N ASP A 202 -8.17 -0.45 -10.70
CA ASP A 202 -8.79 -1.68 -11.20
C ASP A 202 -9.71 -2.35 -10.16
N ALA A 203 -10.61 -3.23 -10.59
CA ALA A 203 -11.63 -3.82 -9.72
C ALA A 203 -11.05 -4.73 -8.61
N GLU A 204 -9.97 -5.46 -8.88
CA GLU A 204 -9.29 -6.34 -7.94
C GLU A 204 -8.55 -5.51 -6.87
N LEU A 205 -7.80 -4.48 -7.29
CA LEU A 205 -7.18 -3.55 -6.34
C LEU A 205 -8.22 -2.86 -5.46
N ARG A 206 -9.36 -2.44 -6.02
CA ARG A 206 -10.47 -1.86 -5.24
C ARG A 206 -10.99 -2.79 -4.16
N GLN A 207 -11.03 -4.10 -4.41
CA GLN A 207 -11.47 -5.09 -3.42
C GLN A 207 -10.45 -5.20 -2.28
N VAL A 208 -9.17 -5.25 -2.64
CA VAL A 208 -8.04 -5.40 -1.71
C VAL A 208 -7.86 -4.14 -0.83
N VAL A 209 -8.11 -2.94 -1.35
CA VAL A 209 -7.99 -1.67 -0.62
C VAL A 209 -9.34 -0.98 -0.39
N SER A 210 -10.40 -1.76 -0.16
CA SER A 210 -11.76 -1.24 -0.01
C SER A 210 -11.92 -0.17 1.08
N SER A 211 -11.12 -0.23 2.15
CA SER A 211 -11.04 0.80 3.21
C SER A 211 -10.44 2.12 2.78
N GLY A 212 -9.56 2.11 1.77
CA GLY A 212 -8.96 3.33 1.24
C GLY A 212 -9.92 4.14 0.37
N ARG A 213 -11.14 3.65 0.13
CA ARG A 213 -12.16 4.33 -0.68
C ARG A 213 -12.82 5.45 0.10
N PHE A 214 -12.78 6.68 -0.41
CA PHE A 214 -13.44 7.82 0.19
C PHE A 214 -13.98 8.81 -0.86
N ASN A 215 -14.87 9.69 -0.45
CA ASN A 215 -15.31 10.86 -1.23
C ASN A 215 -15.36 12.07 -0.29
N SER A 216 -15.07 13.26 -0.81
CA SER A 216 -15.13 14.51 -0.05
C SER A 216 -16.12 15.46 -0.70
N ASP A 217 -17.10 15.91 0.06
CA ASP A 217 -18.07 16.91 -0.39
C ASP A 217 -17.43 18.30 -0.60
N LYS A 218 -16.16 18.48 -0.16
CA LYS A 218 -15.44 19.77 -0.23
C LYS A 218 -14.81 20.06 -1.59
N ASP A 219 -14.51 19.04 -2.39
CA ASP A 219 -13.72 19.19 -3.62
C ASP A 219 -14.41 18.73 -4.91
N ASN A 220 -15.61 18.14 -4.81
CA ASN A 220 -16.39 17.65 -5.96
C ASN A 220 -15.63 16.67 -6.88
N LEU A 221 -14.55 16.04 -6.41
CA LEU A 221 -13.77 15.11 -7.23
C LEU A 221 -14.46 13.74 -7.37
N GLY A 222 -15.36 13.41 -6.45
CA GLY A 222 -16.00 12.10 -6.39
C GLY A 222 -15.13 11.06 -5.68
N TYR A 223 -15.48 9.79 -5.87
CA TYR A 223 -14.83 8.68 -5.19
C TYR A 223 -13.37 8.49 -5.64
N ARG A 224 -12.51 8.35 -4.64
CA ARG A 224 -11.05 8.16 -4.75
C ARG A 224 -10.60 7.03 -3.83
N TYR A 225 -9.40 6.55 -4.12
CA TYR A 225 -8.66 5.63 -3.27
C TYR A 225 -7.40 6.29 -2.75
N GLN A 226 -7.11 6.07 -1.47
CA GLN A 226 -5.90 6.49 -0.78
C GLN A 226 -4.86 5.37 -0.77
N PHE A 227 -3.61 5.72 -1.06
CA PHE A 227 -2.47 4.79 -1.04
C PHE A 227 -1.25 5.46 -0.41
N ALA A 228 -0.33 4.63 0.07
CA ALA A 228 1.03 5.07 0.39
C ALA A 228 1.95 4.77 -0.81
N LEU A 229 2.76 5.76 -1.20
CA LEU A 229 3.71 5.65 -2.31
C LEU A 229 5.12 5.94 -1.76
N LYS A 230 5.99 4.94 -1.76
CA LYS A 230 7.39 5.10 -1.41
C LYS A 230 8.21 5.36 -2.67
N THR A 231 8.81 6.55 -2.79
CA THR A 231 9.57 6.98 -3.96
C THR A 231 11.07 7.06 -3.67
N PHE A 232 11.87 6.39 -4.49
CA PHE A 232 13.33 6.41 -4.49
C PHE A 232 13.84 7.20 -5.70
N LEU A 233 14.88 8.01 -5.49
CA LEU A 233 15.55 8.76 -6.55
C LEU A 233 16.63 7.92 -7.25
N GLU A 234 17.06 8.34 -8.44
CA GLU A 234 17.99 7.65 -9.35
C GLU A 234 19.24 7.03 -8.69
N GLY A 235 19.79 7.64 -7.63
CA GLY A 235 20.94 7.13 -6.88
C GLY A 235 20.67 6.00 -5.88
N HIS A 236 19.39 5.66 -5.62
CA HIS A 236 18.99 4.70 -4.58
C HIS A 236 18.38 3.41 -5.16
N LYS A 237 18.66 3.08 -6.42
CA LYS A 237 18.12 1.88 -7.09
C LYS A 237 18.39 0.59 -6.31
N LYS A 238 19.58 0.41 -5.73
CA LYS A 238 19.90 -0.79 -4.92
C LYS A 238 18.96 -0.92 -3.70
N LEU A 239 18.70 0.18 -3.00
CA LEU A 239 17.80 0.19 -1.85
C LEU A 239 16.36 -0.12 -2.28
N TYR A 240 15.90 0.49 -3.37
CA TYR A 240 14.61 0.18 -3.98
C TYR A 240 14.48 -1.31 -4.32
N LEU A 241 15.50 -1.90 -4.98
CA LEU A 241 15.46 -3.31 -5.35
C LEU A 241 15.35 -4.21 -4.11
N ASN A 242 16.20 -3.97 -3.10
CA ASN A 242 16.16 -4.73 -1.85
C ASN A 242 14.77 -4.69 -1.21
N GLU A 243 14.21 -3.49 -1.04
CA GLU A 243 12.91 -3.32 -0.40
C GLU A 243 11.76 -3.90 -1.24
N ARG A 244 11.81 -3.73 -2.57
CA ARG A 244 10.84 -4.35 -3.50
C ARG A 244 10.86 -5.88 -3.38
N HIS A 245 12.04 -6.49 -3.32
CA HIS A 245 12.17 -7.94 -3.18
C HIS A 245 11.62 -8.42 -1.83
N ALA A 246 11.89 -7.69 -0.74
CA ALA A 246 11.35 -8.01 0.58
C ALA A 246 9.81 -7.95 0.59
N PHE A 247 9.22 -6.87 0.07
CA PHE A 247 7.76 -6.75 -0.02
C PHE A 247 7.10 -7.83 -0.87
N ARG A 248 7.68 -8.17 -2.03
CA ARG A 248 7.17 -9.25 -2.87
C ARG A 248 7.22 -10.61 -2.15
N GLY A 249 8.29 -10.90 -1.41
CA GLY A 249 8.42 -12.13 -0.64
C GLY A 249 7.45 -12.21 0.55
N LEU A 250 7.11 -11.05 1.14
CA LEU A 250 6.22 -10.94 2.29
C LEU A 250 4.75 -10.67 1.91
N ARG A 251 4.40 -10.68 0.62
CA ARG A 251 3.09 -10.20 0.14
C ARG A 251 1.89 -10.95 0.75
N GLU A 252 2.05 -12.25 0.98
CA GLU A 252 1.02 -13.13 1.55
C GLU A 252 1.08 -13.19 3.08
N GLN A 253 2.06 -12.54 3.71
CA GLN A 253 2.23 -12.60 5.16
C GLN A 253 1.22 -11.70 5.85
N GLU A 254 0.33 -12.31 6.62
CA GLU A 254 -0.66 -11.58 7.40
C GLU A 254 0.02 -10.68 8.45
N GLY A 255 -0.53 -9.49 8.63
CA GLY A 255 0.01 -8.50 9.57
C GLY A 255 1.21 -7.71 9.04
N MET A 256 1.69 -7.96 7.82
CA MET A 256 2.57 -7.04 7.09
C MET A 256 1.74 -6.00 6.31
N ILE A 257 2.30 -4.81 6.11
CA ILE A 257 1.75 -3.82 5.18
C ILE A 257 1.72 -4.38 3.78
N ARG A 258 0.54 -4.34 3.17
CA ARG A 258 0.26 -4.93 1.88
C ARG A 258 0.96 -4.16 0.76
N TYR A 259 1.75 -4.92 0.01
CA TYR A 259 2.30 -4.53 -1.28
C TYR A 259 1.21 -4.54 -2.35
N LEU A 260 1.08 -3.46 -3.10
CA LEU A 260 0.05 -3.32 -4.14
C LEU A 260 0.64 -3.27 -5.55
N GLY A 261 1.94 -3.02 -5.68
CA GLY A 261 2.65 -2.98 -6.95
C GLY A 261 3.81 -2.00 -6.93
N GLU A 262 4.43 -1.82 -8.08
CA GLU A 262 5.56 -0.94 -8.29
C GLU A 262 5.57 -0.33 -9.69
N TYR A 263 6.24 0.80 -9.84
CA TYR A 263 6.52 1.34 -11.17
C TYR A 263 7.75 2.23 -11.19
N GLU A 264 8.31 2.32 -12.39
CA GLU A 264 9.40 3.23 -12.72
C GLU A 264 8.88 4.35 -13.62
N GLN A 265 9.29 5.59 -13.40
CA GLN A 265 8.94 6.70 -14.29
C GLN A 265 10.07 7.73 -14.41
N LYS A 266 10.18 8.33 -15.60
CA LYS A 266 10.97 9.55 -15.80
C LYS A 266 10.14 10.79 -15.49
N GLU A 267 10.45 11.46 -14.38
CA GLU A 267 9.80 12.70 -13.98
C GLU A 267 10.63 13.91 -14.36
N THR A 268 9.94 15.01 -14.71
CA THR A 268 10.58 16.31 -14.92
C THR A 268 10.53 17.07 -13.60
N GLN A 269 11.68 17.28 -12.97
CA GLN A 269 11.81 18.05 -11.74
C GLN A 269 12.38 19.43 -12.08
N GLN A 270 11.84 20.49 -11.49
CA GLN A 270 12.49 21.79 -11.44
C GLN A 270 13.20 21.91 -10.09
N PRO A 271 14.54 21.76 -10.03
CA PRO A 271 15.27 22.03 -8.81
C PRO A 271 15.06 23.48 -8.37
N GLU A 272 14.80 23.69 -7.08
CA GLU A 272 14.75 25.03 -6.50
C GLU A 272 16.03 25.81 -6.83
N GLY A 273 15.88 26.99 -7.42
CA GLY A 273 17.00 27.86 -7.80
C GLY A 273 17.63 27.57 -9.17
N SER A 274 17.12 26.62 -9.96
CA SER A 274 17.58 26.38 -11.33
C SER A 274 16.50 26.70 -12.36
N SER A 275 16.91 27.30 -13.49
CA SER A 275 16.02 27.65 -14.61
C SER A 275 15.72 26.48 -15.54
N GLU A 276 16.48 25.38 -15.46
CA GLU A 276 16.35 24.24 -16.38
C GLU A 276 15.72 23.02 -15.70
N PRO A 277 14.64 22.46 -16.29
CA PRO A 277 14.03 21.24 -15.79
C PRO A 277 14.95 20.04 -16.01
N VAL A 278 15.21 19.28 -14.95
CA VAL A 278 16.02 18.05 -15.00
C VAL A 278 15.09 16.84 -15.06
N ILE A 279 15.36 15.92 -15.99
CA ILE A 279 14.68 14.64 -16.06
C ILE A 279 15.38 13.67 -15.12
N LYS A 280 14.64 13.11 -14.15
CA LYS A 280 15.16 12.11 -13.22
C LYS A 280 14.31 10.85 -13.26
N GLN A 281 14.98 9.71 -13.13
CA GLN A 281 14.30 8.43 -12.93
C GLN A 281 13.82 8.33 -11.47
N THR A 282 12.56 7.96 -11.27
CA THR A 282 12.00 7.57 -9.97
C THR A 282 11.67 6.09 -9.98
N PHE A 283 11.85 5.44 -8.83
CA PHE A 283 11.43 4.08 -8.55
C PHE A 283 10.40 4.13 -7.44
N ASN A 284 9.23 3.53 -7.65
CA ASN A 284 8.08 3.73 -6.78
C ASN A 284 7.52 2.38 -6.34
N ILE A 285 7.23 2.26 -5.05
CA ILE A 285 6.51 1.13 -4.46
C ILE A 285 5.16 1.64 -3.97
N LEU A 286 4.09 1.00 -4.40
CA LEU A 286 2.72 1.29 -4.01
C LEU A 286 2.29 0.34 -2.89
N LEU A 287 1.80 0.89 -1.79
CA LEU A 287 1.45 0.19 -0.56
C LEU A 287 0.03 0.58 -0.12
N GLU A 288 -0.62 -0.30 0.65
CA GLU A 288 -1.82 0.12 1.38
C GLU A 288 -1.50 1.27 2.34
N TYR A 289 -2.45 2.17 2.53
CA TYR A 289 -2.27 3.32 3.39
C TYR A 289 -2.57 2.98 4.85
N GLY A 290 -1.63 3.29 5.75
CA GLY A 290 -1.82 3.26 7.21
C GLY A 290 -2.19 4.64 7.73
N GLN A 291 -3.22 4.72 8.57
CA GLN A 291 -3.74 6.00 9.05
C GLN A 291 -2.77 6.72 9.98
N LEU A 292 -2.11 5.96 10.85
CA LEU A 292 -1.15 6.46 11.85
C LEU A 292 -0.06 5.40 12.02
N ASP A 293 1.17 5.82 12.27
CA ASP A 293 2.15 4.94 12.92
C ASP A 293 1.85 4.80 14.43
N LEU A 294 2.53 3.87 15.12
CA LEU A 294 2.24 3.59 16.53
C LEU A 294 2.63 4.76 17.44
N ASP A 295 3.67 5.51 17.10
CA ASP A 295 4.10 6.69 17.85
C ASP A 295 3.08 7.84 17.68
N GLU A 296 2.62 8.08 16.45
CA GLU A 296 1.53 9.02 16.15
C GLU A 296 0.25 8.61 16.88
N ASN A 297 -0.09 7.33 16.88
CA ASN A 297 -1.23 6.81 17.65
C ASN A 297 -1.09 7.09 19.15
N PHE A 298 0.11 7.00 19.71
CA PHE A 298 0.35 7.35 21.12
C PHE A 298 0.24 8.85 21.42
N LEU A 299 0.43 9.70 20.41
CA LEU A 299 0.31 11.15 20.53
C LEU A 299 -1.11 11.64 20.28
N GLU A 300 -1.82 11.03 19.33
CA GLU A 300 -3.11 11.49 18.82
C GLU A 300 -4.33 10.80 19.44
N ARG A 301 -4.13 9.69 20.17
CA ARG A 301 -5.21 9.00 20.90
C ARG A 301 -5.00 9.03 22.41
N LEU A 302 -6.11 8.98 23.13
CA LEU A 302 -6.10 8.72 24.57
C LEU A 302 -5.93 7.21 24.83
N PRO A 303 -5.20 6.83 25.89
CA PRO A 303 -5.00 5.42 26.24
C PRO A 303 -6.32 4.74 26.62
N PRO A 304 -6.47 3.43 26.32
CA PRO A 304 -7.66 2.68 26.68
C PRO A 304 -7.84 2.64 28.20
N VAL A 305 -9.09 2.69 28.67
CA VAL A 305 -9.41 2.81 30.10
C VAL A 305 -10.14 1.58 30.62
N PHE A 306 -11.12 1.08 29.86
CA PHE A 306 -11.91 -0.07 30.28
C PHE A 306 -11.19 -1.39 29.97
N GLN A 307 -11.40 -2.41 30.81
CA GLN A 307 -10.76 -3.73 30.64
C GLN A 307 -10.95 -4.33 29.23
N PRO A 308 -12.14 -4.24 28.58
CA PRO A 308 -12.29 -4.69 27.20
C PRO A 308 -11.48 -3.85 26.20
N GLU A 309 -11.41 -2.53 26.36
CA GLU A 309 -10.61 -1.64 25.50
C GLU A 309 -9.12 -1.97 25.59
N ILE A 310 -8.62 -2.16 26.82
CA ILE A 310 -7.22 -2.53 27.09
C ILE A 310 -6.91 -3.90 26.46
N GLY A 311 -7.81 -4.87 26.63
CA GLY A 311 -7.68 -6.20 26.02
C GLY A 311 -7.66 -6.14 24.50
N THR A 312 -8.54 -5.36 23.88
CA THR A 312 -8.58 -5.17 22.41
C THR A 312 -7.30 -4.52 21.90
N PHE A 313 -6.83 -3.44 22.55
CA PHE A 313 -5.58 -2.78 22.20
C PHE A 313 -4.39 -3.76 22.21
N TRP A 314 -4.23 -4.52 23.29
CA TRP A 314 -3.13 -5.47 23.40
C TRP A 314 -3.22 -6.60 22.38
N LYS A 315 -4.42 -7.14 22.12
CA LYS A 315 -4.60 -8.17 21.10
C LYS A 315 -4.25 -7.66 19.70
N ALA A 316 -4.69 -6.45 19.36
CA ALA A 316 -4.32 -5.80 18.11
C ALA A 316 -2.79 -5.65 18.01
N LEU A 317 -2.12 -5.24 19.09
CA LEU A 317 -0.66 -5.09 19.10
C LEU A 317 0.09 -6.43 19.08
N PHE A 318 -0.51 -7.52 19.60
CA PHE A 318 0.05 -8.87 19.50
C PHE A 318 0.09 -9.39 18.06
N GLU A 319 -0.75 -8.85 17.16
CA GLU A 319 -0.69 -9.20 15.73
C GLU A 319 0.68 -8.88 15.11
N VAL A 320 1.36 -7.85 15.60
CA VAL A 320 2.74 -7.53 15.18
C VAL A 320 3.71 -8.66 15.53
N ALA A 321 3.53 -9.31 16.68
CA ALA A 321 4.34 -10.46 17.06
C ALA A 321 4.05 -11.69 16.19
N TYR A 322 2.77 -11.90 15.81
CA TYR A 322 2.39 -12.97 14.89
C TYR A 322 2.95 -12.73 13.49
N ALA A 323 2.90 -11.50 13.00
CA ALA A 323 3.53 -11.12 11.73
C ALA A 323 5.05 -11.35 11.77
N LEU A 324 5.71 -10.98 12.87
CA LEU A 324 7.14 -11.20 13.05
C LEU A 324 7.52 -12.68 13.03
N GLU A 325 6.70 -13.54 13.62
CA GLU A 325 6.90 -14.99 13.57
C GLU A 325 6.82 -15.51 12.12
N GLY A 326 5.86 -15.02 11.34
CA GLY A 326 5.77 -15.28 9.89
C GLY A 326 6.97 -14.75 9.10
N VAL A 327 7.57 -13.63 9.49
CA VAL A 327 8.83 -13.13 8.89
C VAL A 327 10.00 -14.05 9.26
N HIS A 328 10.07 -14.54 10.50
CA HIS A 328 11.15 -15.42 10.96
C HIS A 328 11.10 -16.81 10.32
N ASN A 329 9.89 -17.27 9.99
CA ASN A 329 9.59 -18.59 9.43
C ASN A 329 8.71 -18.47 8.18
N LEU A 330 9.22 -17.76 7.17
CA LEU A 330 8.48 -17.40 5.97
C LEU A 330 8.28 -18.62 5.07
N ASN A 331 7.01 -18.98 4.83
CA ASN A 331 6.64 -19.90 3.76
C ASN A 331 6.13 -19.08 2.57
N ALA A 332 6.87 -19.14 1.46
CA ALA A 332 6.53 -18.43 0.24
C ALA A 332 6.28 -19.42 -0.89
N ASN A 333 5.17 -19.24 -1.61
CA ASN A 333 4.92 -19.98 -2.84
C ASN A 333 5.72 -19.32 -3.98
N ILE A 334 6.76 -20.00 -4.44
CA ILE A 334 7.62 -19.51 -5.53
C ILE A 334 7.54 -20.52 -6.68
N ASN A 335 6.96 -20.08 -7.80
CA ASN A 335 6.74 -20.90 -9.00
C ASN A 335 5.92 -22.16 -8.72
N GLU A 336 4.81 -22.05 -7.97
CA GLU A 336 3.95 -23.17 -7.58
C GLU A 336 4.59 -24.16 -6.58
N PHE A 337 5.80 -23.88 -6.11
CA PHE A 337 6.47 -24.66 -5.06
C PHE A 337 6.53 -23.88 -3.76
N ASP A 338 6.07 -24.51 -2.68
CA ASP A 338 6.24 -23.96 -1.34
C ASP A 338 7.72 -24.04 -0.94
N GLN A 339 8.29 -22.89 -0.63
CA GLN A 339 9.67 -22.76 -0.17
C GLN A 339 9.69 -22.06 1.17
N SER A 340 10.42 -22.66 2.10
CA SER A 340 10.57 -22.15 3.45
C SER A 340 11.87 -21.34 3.58
N PHE A 341 11.77 -20.21 4.26
CA PHE A 341 12.83 -19.25 4.48
C PHE A 341 12.90 -18.89 5.95
N HIS A 342 14.12 -18.71 6.43
CA HIS A 342 14.37 -18.04 7.68
C HIS A 342 14.68 -16.56 7.43
N GLY A 343 13.97 -15.69 8.13
CA GLY A 343 14.11 -14.25 7.95
C GLY A 343 14.33 -13.46 9.23
N CYS A 344 14.63 -12.17 9.08
CA CYS A 344 14.65 -11.17 10.13
C CYS A 344 14.26 -9.80 9.57
N HIS A 345 13.68 -8.93 10.40
CA HIS A 345 13.18 -7.61 10.01
C HIS A 345 14.22 -6.49 10.19
N LEU A 346 14.93 -6.51 11.32
CA LEU A 346 16.07 -5.64 11.70
C LEU A 346 15.77 -4.16 11.96
N ASP A 347 14.55 -3.66 11.74
CA ASP A 347 14.16 -2.28 12.10
C ASP A 347 12.76 -2.21 12.72
N ILE A 348 12.47 -3.06 13.71
CA ILE A 348 11.20 -3.01 14.45
C ILE A 348 11.23 -1.82 15.41
N LYS A 349 10.28 -0.90 15.24
CA LYS A 349 10.09 0.30 16.06
C LYS A 349 8.66 0.83 15.88
N PRO A 350 8.19 1.74 16.74
CA PRO A 350 6.85 2.29 16.62
C PRO A 350 6.55 2.95 15.26
N ASP A 351 7.49 3.68 14.64
CA ASP A 351 7.30 4.29 13.31
C ASP A 351 7.02 3.27 12.20
N ASN A 352 7.45 2.01 12.40
CA ASN A 352 7.28 0.92 11.43
C ASN A 352 6.12 -0.01 11.80
N ILE A 353 5.27 0.39 12.74
CA ILE A 353 4.03 -0.33 13.10
C ILE A 353 2.88 0.60 12.76
N LEU A 354 2.15 0.30 11.68
CA LEU A 354 1.10 1.15 11.16
C LEU A 354 -0.28 0.63 11.57
N LEU A 355 -1.18 1.54 11.94
CA LEU A 355 -2.58 1.26 12.14
C LEU A 355 -3.29 1.26 10.78
N VAL A 356 -3.84 0.11 10.38
CA VAL A 356 -4.65 -0.07 9.17
C VAL A 356 -5.97 -0.72 9.58
N GLN A 357 -7.09 0.01 9.43
CA GLN A 357 -8.42 -0.49 9.79
C GLN A 357 -8.47 -1.08 11.22
N ASP A 358 -7.96 -0.31 12.19
CA ASP A 358 -7.92 -0.68 13.62
C ASP A 358 -7.06 -1.92 13.95
N ARG A 359 -6.28 -2.42 12.99
CA ARG A 359 -5.26 -3.48 13.18
C ARG A 359 -3.86 -2.89 13.07
N PHE A 360 -2.94 -3.37 13.89
CA PHE A 360 -1.54 -3.00 13.79
C PHE A 360 -0.81 -3.92 12.82
N LYS A 361 -0.10 -3.33 11.85
CA LYS A 361 0.67 -4.05 10.83
C LYS A 361 2.12 -3.60 10.84
N LEU A 362 3.03 -4.54 10.63
CA LEU A 362 4.46 -4.27 10.50
C LEU A 362 4.78 -3.74 9.09
N ALA A 363 5.65 -2.74 9.02
CA ALA A 363 5.97 -2.01 7.80
C ALA A 363 7.48 -1.83 7.62
N ASP A 364 7.87 -1.33 6.44
CA ASP A 364 9.25 -1.01 6.05
C ASP A 364 10.25 -2.17 6.21
N PRO A 365 10.13 -3.23 5.38
CA PRO A 365 11.08 -4.34 5.37
C PRO A 365 12.37 -3.98 4.59
N GLY A 366 12.76 -2.70 4.49
CA GLY A 366 13.93 -2.26 3.72
C GLY A 366 15.27 -2.82 4.25
N PHE A 367 15.29 -3.30 5.50
CA PHE A 367 16.43 -3.97 6.13
C PHE A 367 16.24 -5.49 6.27
N ALA A 368 15.10 -6.02 5.86
CA ALA A 368 14.78 -7.43 6.04
C ALA A 368 15.71 -8.31 5.20
N GLN A 369 16.11 -9.44 5.79
CA GLN A 369 17.00 -10.41 5.16
C GLN A 369 16.41 -11.80 5.30
N PHE A 370 16.54 -12.60 4.23
CA PHE A 370 15.97 -13.94 4.13
C PHE A 370 17.02 -14.93 3.61
N VAL A 371 17.03 -16.11 4.22
CA VAL A 371 17.87 -17.24 3.87
C VAL A 371 16.96 -18.45 3.65
N ARG A 372 17.18 -19.23 2.59
CA ARG A 372 16.45 -20.48 2.35
C ARG A 372 16.70 -21.45 3.51
N GLU A 373 15.65 -22.06 4.06
CA GLU A 373 15.78 -23.03 5.15
C GLU A 373 16.64 -24.23 4.74
N ALA A 374 16.55 -24.66 3.48
CA ALA A 374 17.37 -25.75 2.94
C ALA A 374 18.89 -25.43 2.86
N HIS A 375 19.30 -24.18 3.10
CA HIS A 375 20.72 -23.82 3.08
C HIS A 375 21.46 -24.45 4.28
N PRO A 376 22.61 -25.10 4.08
CA PRO A 376 23.42 -25.62 5.18
C PRO A 376 23.77 -24.51 6.16
N ASN A 377 23.56 -24.76 7.46
CA ASN A 377 23.84 -23.80 8.53
C ASN A 377 23.15 -22.43 8.35
N ALA A 378 21.92 -22.39 7.80
CA ALA A 378 21.16 -21.16 7.58
C ALA A 378 21.13 -20.21 8.80
N GLU A 379 20.93 -20.75 10.01
CA GLU A 379 20.89 -19.99 11.26
C GLU A 379 22.24 -19.36 11.67
N GLU A 380 23.36 -19.88 11.15
CA GLU A 380 24.72 -19.38 11.40
C GLU A 380 25.19 -18.39 10.32
N MET A 381 24.41 -18.22 9.25
CA MET A 381 24.76 -17.30 8.18
C MET A 381 24.85 -15.87 8.70
N VAL A 382 25.91 -15.18 8.29
CA VAL A 382 26.16 -13.80 8.63
C VAL A 382 25.23 -12.89 7.84
N MET A 383 24.49 -12.04 8.55
CA MET A 383 23.61 -11.02 7.99
C MET A 383 24.39 -9.73 7.72
N GLU A 384 24.06 -9.04 6.63
CA GLU A 384 24.64 -7.73 6.34
C GLU A 384 24.17 -6.71 7.39
N GLN A 385 25.09 -6.00 8.03
CA GLN A 385 24.73 -4.90 8.92
C GLN A 385 24.35 -3.66 8.12
N MET A 386 23.10 -3.64 7.66
CA MET A 386 22.51 -2.52 6.95
C MET A 386 21.70 -1.68 7.95
N GLY A 387 22.23 -0.54 8.39
CA GLY A 387 21.46 0.48 9.11
C GLY A 387 20.76 0.01 10.40
N GLY A 388 19.55 0.54 10.64
CA GLY A 388 18.71 0.26 11.81
C GLY A 388 18.64 1.40 12.84
N THR A 389 17.51 1.51 13.52
CA THR A 389 17.26 2.53 14.55
C THR A 389 17.94 2.17 15.86
N LYS A 390 18.86 3.02 16.34
CA LYS A 390 19.68 2.70 17.53
C LYS A 390 18.85 2.61 18.82
N THR A 391 17.81 3.42 18.99
CA THR A 391 16.98 3.49 20.21
C THR A 391 16.39 2.13 20.61
N PHE A 392 15.85 1.40 19.64
CA PHE A 392 15.21 0.09 19.85
C PHE A 392 16.18 -1.08 19.61
N GLY A 393 17.44 -0.79 19.27
CA GLY A 393 18.47 -1.78 18.98
C GLY A 393 18.83 -2.63 20.20
N ALA A 394 19.19 -3.89 19.94
CA ALA A 394 19.69 -4.80 20.95
C ALA A 394 21.15 -4.49 21.32
N PRO A 395 21.58 -4.83 22.56
CA PRO A 395 22.99 -4.72 22.94
C PRO A 395 23.83 -5.65 22.07
N LYS A 396 25.01 -5.17 21.64
CA LYS A 396 25.97 -5.99 20.90
C LYS A 396 26.69 -6.93 21.88
N GLU A 397 26.47 -8.24 21.74
CA GLU A 397 27.24 -9.23 22.51
C GLU A 397 28.71 -9.29 22.07
N THR A 398 28.99 -9.06 20.79
CA THR A 398 30.35 -9.10 20.21
C THR A 398 30.50 -8.05 19.11
N GLU A 399 31.74 -7.74 18.73
CA GLU A 399 32.07 -6.90 17.57
C GLU A 399 31.90 -7.63 16.22
N GLN A 400 31.54 -8.91 16.25
CA GLN A 400 31.38 -9.72 15.04
C GLN A 400 30.07 -9.40 14.31
N ALA A 401 30.02 -9.77 13.03
CA ALA A 401 28.81 -9.67 12.25
C ALA A 401 27.72 -10.62 12.81
N LEU A 402 26.46 -10.19 12.75
CA LEU A 402 25.33 -10.90 13.35
C LEU A 402 24.99 -12.14 12.52
N THR A 403 24.85 -13.31 13.16
CA THR A 403 24.23 -14.47 12.51
C THR A 403 22.73 -14.28 12.35
N LEU A 404 22.06 -15.05 11.50
CA LEU A 404 20.60 -15.03 11.35
C LEU A 404 19.88 -15.25 12.68
N SER A 405 20.35 -16.22 13.47
CA SER A 405 19.78 -16.49 14.79
C SER A 405 19.90 -15.28 15.74
N GLN A 406 21.03 -14.58 15.70
CA GLN A 406 21.25 -13.35 16.46
C GLN A 406 20.41 -12.18 15.95
N ALA A 407 20.20 -12.09 14.63
CA ALA A 407 19.33 -11.11 14.00
C ALA A 407 17.86 -11.31 14.42
N LYS A 408 17.35 -12.55 14.38
CA LYS A 408 16.00 -12.90 14.90
C LYS A 408 15.85 -12.50 16.38
N ALA A 409 16.85 -12.80 17.21
CA ALA A 409 16.85 -12.39 18.62
C ALA A 409 16.95 -10.87 18.83
N THR A 410 17.48 -10.13 17.84
CA THR A 410 17.50 -8.66 17.83
C THR A 410 16.11 -8.09 17.54
N ASP A 411 15.36 -8.71 16.65
CA ASP A 411 13.94 -8.37 16.44
C ASP A 411 13.11 -8.56 17.72
N ILE A 412 13.31 -9.68 18.43
CA ILE A 412 12.62 -9.96 19.70
C ILE A 412 12.91 -8.89 20.76
N TRP A 413 14.16 -8.45 20.86
CA TRP A 413 14.52 -7.34 21.75
C TRP A 413 13.80 -6.05 21.37
N SER A 414 13.80 -5.72 20.07
CA SER A 414 13.19 -4.51 19.53
C SER A 414 11.68 -4.49 19.78
N LEU A 415 11.00 -5.63 19.56
CA LEU A 415 9.59 -5.81 19.91
C LEU A 415 9.34 -5.68 21.42
N GLY A 416 10.27 -6.16 22.26
CA GLY A 416 10.21 -5.99 23.72
C GLY A 416 10.27 -4.52 24.14
N CYS A 417 11.09 -3.72 23.45
CA CYS A 417 11.15 -2.27 23.64
C CYS A 417 9.82 -1.60 23.24
N VAL A 418 9.22 -2.01 22.12
CA VAL A 418 7.89 -1.52 21.70
C VAL A 418 6.83 -1.84 22.75
N PHE A 419 6.76 -3.08 23.24
CA PHE A 419 5.80 -3.46 24.29
C PHE A 419 6.01 -2.72 25.60
N SER A 420 7.27 -2.43 25.96
CA SER A 420 7.61 -1.60 27.13
C SER A 420 7.08 -0.17 27.01
N VAL A 421 7.23 0.46 25.84
CA VAL A 421 6.68 1.79 25.55
C VAL A 421 5.15 1.76 25.54
N ALA A 422 4.54 0.78 24.87
CA ALA A 422 3.09 0.61 24.82
C ALA A 422 2.48 0.42 26.22
N ALA A 423 3.10 -0.39 27.08
CA ALA A 423 2.69 -0.56 28.47
C ALA A 423 2.74 0.76 29.25
N THR A 424 3.80 1.56 29.05
CA THR A 424 3.90 2.89 29.65
C THR A 424 2.76 3.80 29.17
N TRP A 425 2.43 3.77 27.88
CA TRP A 425 1.35 4.56 27.31
C TRP A 425 -0.03 4.17 27.82
N VAL A 426 -0.36 2.88 27.84
CA VAL A 426 -1.65 2.37 28.34
C VAL A 426 -1.92 2.86 29.78
N VAL A 427 -0.86 2.92 30.59
CA VAL A 427 -0.98 3.22 32.03
C VAL A 427 -0.88 4.71 32.32
N MET A 428 0.06 5.41 31.68
CA MET A 428 0.45 6.79 32.02
C MET A 428 0.28 7.79 30.86
N GLY A 429 -0.19 7.34 29.69
CA GLY A 429 -0.42 8.15 28.50
C GLY A 429 0.85 8.76 27.88
N PRO A 430 0.69 9.72 26.95
CA PRO A 430 1.80 10.43 26.32
C PRO A 430 2.80 11.05 27.32
N PRO A 431 2.38 11.64 28.47
CA PRO A 431 3.32 12.14 29.47
C PRO A 431 4.25 11.06 30.04
N GLY A 432 3.75 9.84 30.26
CA GLY A 432 4.55 8.72 30.74
C GLY A 432 5.63 8.30 29.77
N ILE A 433 5.34 8.26 28.46
CA ILE A 433 6.36 7.97 27.44
C ILE A 433 7.50 9.00 27.50
N ARG A 434 7.17 10.29 27.60
CA ARG A 434 8.18 11.36 27.68
C ARG A 434 9.06 11.24 28.92
N GLN A 435 8.45 10.92 30.07
CA GLN A 435 9.19 10.69 31.31
C GLN A 435 10.11 9.47 31.18
N PHE A 436 9.62 8.39 30.58
CA PHE A 436 10.40 7.18 30.39
C PHE A 436 11.57 7.37 29.42
N HIS A 437 11.35 8.11 28.33
CA HIS A 437 12.39 8.55 27.41
C HIS A 437 13.49 9.35 28.14
N GLN A 438 13.10 10.36 28.92
CA GLN A 438 14.06 11.18 29.67
C GLN A 438 14.81 10.36 30.74
N LEU A 439 14.13 9.41 31.39
CA LEU A 439 14.76 8.51 32.36
C LEU A 439 15.87 7.69 31.71
N ARG A 440 15.60 7.09 30.54
CA ARG A 440 16.61 6.32 29.80
C ARG A 440 17.76 7.19 29.34
N GLN A 441 17.48 8.41 28.84
CA GLN A 441 18.53 9.36 28.47
C GLN A 441 19.48 9.68 29.63
N ASN A 442 18.93 9.96 30.81
CA ASN A 442 19.73 10.23 32.00
C ASN A 442 20.56 9.01 32.39
N ALA A 443 19.95 7.81 32.39
CA ALA A 443 20.65 6.57 32.73
C ALA A 443 21.78 6.24 31.73
N ILE A 444 21.58 6.46 30.43
CA ILE A 444 22.63 6.27 29.41
C ILE A 444 23.77 7.25 29.62
N LYS A 445 23.46 8.53 29.86
CA LYS A 445 24.47 9.55 30.12
C LYS A 445 25.29 9.23 31.36
N GLU A 446 24.66 8.71 32.41
CA GLU A 446 25.33 8.29 33.64
C GLU A 446 26.25 7.07 33.42
N VAL A 447 25.81 6.09 32.63
CA VAL A 447 26.55 4.83 32.45
C VAL A 447 27.64 4.94 31.38
N THR A 448 27.39 5.66 30.30
CA THR A 448 28.27 5.70 29.11
C THR A 448 29.01 7.03 28.97
N GLY A 449 28.53 8.11 29.59
CA GLY A 449 29.01 9.47 29.35
C GLY A 449 28.55 10.06 28.01
N GLU A 450 27.86 9.30 27.18
CA GLU A 450 27.36 9.72 25.87
C GLU A 450 25.87 10.06 25.90
N GLU A 451 25.43 10.85 24.93
CA GLU A 451 24.00 11.09 24.70
C GLU A 451 23.38 9.91 23.93
N GLY A 452 22.25 9.41 24.42
CA GLY A 452 21.49 8.34 23.77
C GLY A 452 20.21 8.02 24.53
N ASP A 453 19.29 7.29 23.91
CA ASP A 453 18.04 6.83 24.51
C ASP A 453 17.87 5.31 24.32
N TYR A 454 18.87 4.54 24.74
CA TYR A 454 18.85 3.09 24.57
C TYR A 454 18.16 2.39 25.74
N PHE A 455 17.64 1.19 25.50
CA PHE A 455 17.13 0.32 26.57
C PHE A 455 18.24 -0.46 27.30
N HIS A 456 19.50 -0.32 26.86
CA HIS A 456 20.62 -1.11 27.36
C HIS A 456 21.87 -0.25 27.65
N ASN A 457 22.75 -0.76 28.51
CA ASN A 457 24.09 -0.19 28.73
C ASN A 457 25.17 -0.73 27.75
N GLY A 458 24.76 -1.37 26.67
CA GLY A 458 25.63 -2.01 25.68
C GLY A 458 25.82 -3.50 25.91
N ARG A 459 25.44 -4.04 27.09
CA ARG A 459 25.48 -5.48 27.39
C ARG A 459 24.17 -6.01 27.96
N GLN A 460 23.58 -5.29 28.90
CA GLN A 460 22.35 -5.67 29.59
C GLN A 460 21.31 -4.55 29.48
N VAL A 461 20.05 -4.90 29.70
CA VAL A 461 18.98 -3.91 29.90
C VAL A 461 19.34 -2.98 31.06
N LEU A 462 19.01 -1.69 30.92
CA LEU A 462 19.23 -0.70 31.98
C LEU A 462 18.40 -1.05 33.22
N ASP A 463 18.98 -0.85 34.40
CA ASP A 463 18.23 -1.02 35.65
C ASP A 463 17.09 -0.01 35.76
N ALA A 464 17.30 1.22 35.27
CA ALA A 464 16.25 2.23 35.16
C ALA A 464 15.02 1.76 34.33
N VAL A 465 15.21 0.90 33.32
CA VAL A 465 14.10 0.32 32.54
C VAL A 465 13.33 -0.69 33.39
N LYS A 466 14.02 -1.58 34.12
CA LYS A 466 13.37 -2.54 35.04
C LYS A 466 12.62 -1.82 36.15
N ASP A 467 13.22 -0.81 36.74
CA ASP A 467 12.62 0.02 37.79
C ASP A 467 11.39 0.75 37.27
N TRP A 468 11.46 1.29 36.05
CA TRP A 468 10.29 1.87 35.40
C TRP A 468 9.17 0.85 35.19
N HIS A 469 9.47 -0.36 34.73
CA HIS A 469 8.46 -1.41 34.61
C HIS A 469 7.81 -1.75 35.96
N ASN A 470 8.58 -1.72 37.06
CA ASN A 470 8.03 -1.89 38.41
C ASN A 470 7.10 -0.73 38.80
N VAL A 471 7.45 0.52 38.46
CA VAL A 471 6.57 1.68 38.64
C VAL A 471 5.28 1.48 37.87
N VAL A 472 5.35 1.14 36.57
CA VAL A 472 4.18 0.91 35.71
C VAL A 472 3.28 -0.18 36.32
N ARG A 473 3.84 -1.30 36.78
CA ARG A 473 3.10 -2.36 37.48
C ARG A 473 2.38 -1.86 38.74
N ASN A 474 3.02 -0.98 39.51
CA ASN A 474 2.48 -0.47 40.76
C ASN A 474 1.35 0.55 40.58
N VAL A 475 1.25 1.18 39.40
CA VAL A 475 0.20 2.16 39.09
C VAL A 475 -0.87 1.61 38.13
N LEU A 476 -0.88 0.31 37.88
CA LEU A 476 -1.92 -0.34 37.08
C LEU A 476 -3.30 -0.08 37.67
N ARG A 477 -4.27 0.19 36.78
CA ARG A 477 -5.69 0.22 37.16
C ARG A 477 -6.09 -1.18 37.62
N LYS A 478 -6.97 -1.28 38.62
CA LYS A 478 -7.47 -2.58 39.13
C LYS A 478 -8.10 -3.46 38.03
N SER A 479 -8.64 -2.82 36.99
CA SER A 479 -9.26 -3.49 35.85
C SER A 479 -8.26 -3.90 34.77
N ASP A 480 -7.02 -3.41 34.81
CA ASP A 480 -5.97 -3.81 33.86
C ASP A 480 -5.30 -5.10 34.35
N THR A 481 -5.69 -6.22 33.75
CA THR A 481 -5.16 -7.54 34.05
C THR A 481 -4.15 -8.01 33.01
N VAL A 482 -3.88 -7.21 31.98
CA VAL A 482 -3.12 -7.61 30.78
C VAL A 482 -1.72 -7.02 30.80
N THR A 483 -1.61 -5.71 31.03
CA THR A 483 -0.35 -4.97 30.88
C THR A 483 0.76 -5.52 31.76
N GLY A 484 0.45 -5.91 33.01
CA GLY A 484 1.42 -6.52 33.92
C GLY A 484 1.95 -7.87 33.41
N GLN A 485 1.09 -8.71 32.80
CA GLN A 485 1.51 -9.99 32.20
C GLN A 485 2.40 -9.78 30.97
N VAL A 486 2.12 -8.73 30.17
CA VAL A 486 2.98 -8.38 29.04
C VAL A 486 4.35 -7.91 29.52
N LEU A 487 4.42 -7.02 30.52
CA LEU A 487 5.70 -6.60 31.09
C LEU A 487 6.49 -7.78 31.66
N ASP A 488 5.81 -8.76 32.27
CA ASP A 488 6.45 -10.00 32.74
C ASP A 488 7.09 -10.80 31.60
N LEU A 489 6.42 -10.88 30.45
CA LEU A 489 6.98 -11.52 29.26
C LEU A 489 8.18 -10.73 28.73
N VAL A 490 8.07 -9.41 28.65
CA VAL A 490 9.14 -8.50 28.22
C VAL A 490 10.40 -8.70 29.06
N ASP A 491 10.27 -8.63 30.38
CA ASP A 491 11.40 -8.74 31.32
C ASP A 491 12.04 -10.13 31.34
N LYS A 492 11.22 -11.19 31.25
CA LYS A 492 11.69 -12.57 31.44
C LYS A 492 12.13 -13.26 30.15
N LYS A 493 11.74 -12.74 28.97
CA LYS A 493 11.91 -13.45 27.69
C LYS A 493 12.38 -12.58 26.53
N MET A 494 12.30 -11.24 26.60
CA MET A 494 12.60 -10.36 25.46
C MET A 494 13.80 -9.45 25.73
N LEU A 495 13.74 -8.63 26.79
CA LEU A 495 14.79 -7.66 27.16
C LEU A 495 15.91 -8.30 27.99
N LEU A 496 16.52 -9.35 27.44
CA LEU A 496 17.62 -10.07 28.07
C LEU A 496 18.95 -9.73 27.38
N GLY A 497 19.98 -9.45 28.19
CA GLY A 497 21.31 -9.08 27.67
C GLY A 497 21.88 -10.16 26.76
N SER A 498 21.72 -11.44 27.13
CA SER A 498 22.17 -12.53 26.28
C SER A 498 21.18 -12.88 25.17
N VAL A 499 21.66 -12.98 23.94
CA VAL A 499 20.91 -13.39 22.74
C VAL A 499 20.30 -14.78 22.94
N LYS A 500 21.08 -15.73 23.44
CA LYS A 500 20.63 -17.13 23.65
C LYS A 500 19.55 -17.27 24.71
N ALA A 501 19.43 -16.29 25.60
CA ALA A 501 18.42 -16.29 26.65
C ALA A 501 17.07 -15.74 26.18
N ARG A 502 17.04 -14.98 25.06
CA ARG A 502 15.79 -14.46 24.48
C ARG A 502 14.99 -15.60 23.86
N ALA A 503 13.68 -15.56 24.06
CA ALA A 503 12.78 -16.53 23.46
C ALA A 503 12.65 -16.31 21.94
N LYS A 504 12.27 -17.35 21.21
CA LYS A 504 11.96 -17.23 19.77
C LYS A 504 10.60 -16.57 19.57
N ALA A 505 10.34 -16.05 18.37
CA ALA A 505 9.04 -15.46 18.03
C ALA A 505 7.88 -16.43 18.30
N GLU A 506 8.02 -17.70 17.91
CA GLU A 506 7.04 -18.75 18.17
C GLU A 506 6.66 -18.87 19.66
N ASP A 507 7.66 -18.93 20.56
CA ASP A 507 7.45 -19.02 22.01
C ASP A 507 6.76 -17.77 22.56
N ILE A 508 7.13 -16.59 22.05
CA ILE A 508 6.47 -15.32 22.40
C ILE A 508 5.01 -15.37 21.95
N CYS A 509 4.71 -15.79 20.72
CA CYS A 509 3.35 -15.90 20.21
C CYS A 509 2.50 -16.86 21.05
N VAL A 510 3.05 -18.00 21.49
CA VAL A 510 2.37 -18.93 22.41
C VAL A 510 2.02 -18.23 23.73
N ALA A 511 2.97 -17.51 24.33
CA ALA A 511 2.72 -16.77 25.58
C ALA A 511 1.66 -15.66 25.40
N LEU A 512 1.71 -14.92 24.29
CA LEU A 512 0.73 -13.87 23.97
C LEU A 512 -0.68 -14.42 23.77
N ARG A 513 -0.84 -15.56 23.09
CA ARG A 513 -2.14 -16.25 22.97
C ARG A 513 -2.69 -16.64 24.34
N GLN A 514 -1.85 -17.15 25.24
CA GLN A 514 -2.28 -17.48 26.61
C GLN A 514 -2.75 -16.24 27.38
N ILE A 515 -2.05 -15.11 27.25
CA ILE A 515 -2.46 -13.82 27.84
C ILE A 515 -3.82 -13.39 27.27
N ALA A 516 -4.00 -13.46 25.95
CA ALA A 516 -5.25 -13.11 25.28
C ALA A 516 -6.42 -13.98 25.75
N THR A 517 -6.25 -15.31 25.82
CA THR A 517 -7.30 -16.24 26.28
C THR A 517 -7.71 -15.98 27.73
N ARG A 518 -6.76 -15.70 28.63
CA ARG A 518 -7.07 -15.34 30.02
C ARG A 518 -7.85 -14.04 30.14
N THR A 519 -7.58 -13.09 29.24
CA THR A 519 -8.27 -11.80 29.19
C THR A 519 -9.73 -11.99 28.77
N ASP A 520 -9.99 -12.87 27.81
CA ASP A 520 -11.35 -13.19 27.35
C ASP A 520 -12.20 -13.93 28.37
N ALA A 521 -11.59 -14.75 29.22
CA ALA A 521 -12.28 -15.50 30.25
C ALA A 521 -12.76 -14.65 31.44
N GLN A 522 -12.37 -13.37 31.53
CA GLN A 522 -12.70 -12.51 32.67
C GLN A 522 -14.12 -11.96 32.57
N SER A 523 -14.81 -11.91 33.71
CA SER A 523 -16.13 -11.30 33.81
C SER A 523 -16.06 -9.80 33.56
N ARG A 524 -16.90 -9.31 32.65
CA ARG A 524 -16.99 -7.90 32.33
C ARG A 524 -17.86 -7.21 33.38
N VAL A 525 -17.44 -6.02 33.81
CA VAL A 525 -18.31 -5.16 34.63
C VAL A 525 -19.46 -4.66 33.74
N PRO A 526 -20.73 -4.89 34.10
CA PRO A 526 -21.85 -4.39 33.31
C PRO A 526 -21.86 -2.87 33.26
N MET A 527 -21.94 -2.30 32.06
CA MET A 527 -22.14 -0.87 31.83
C MET A 527 -23.57 -0.68 31.33
N THR A 528 -24.29 0.32 31.85
CA THR A 528 -25.67 0.55 31.40
C THR A 528 -25.71 1.13 29.99
N GLU A 529 -26.73 0.78 29.22
CA GLU A 529 -26.97 1.28 27.86
C GLU A 529 -26.89 2.82 27.77
N GLY A 530 -27.45 3.52 28.77
CA GLY A 530 -27.40 4.97 28.82
C GLY A 530 -25.98 5.53 28.90
N ILE A 531 -25.11 4.92 29.73
CA ILE A 531 -23.71 5.32 29.82
C ILE A 531 -22.98 5.02 28.50
N MET A 532 -23.21 3.84 27.92
CA MET A 532 -22.56 3.45 26.66
C MET A 532 -22.91 4.41 25.52
N LYS A 533 -24.19 4.78 25.38
CA LYS A 533 -24.65 5.75 24.38
C LYS A 533 -24.02 7.12 24.60
N THR A 534 -24.02 7.63 25.83
CA THR A 534 -23.41 8.93 26.13
C THR A 534 -21.92 8.94 25.80
N LEU A 535 -21.16 7.91 26.20
CA LEU A 535 -19.73 7.82 25.87
C LEU A 535 -19.48 7.72 24.37
N LEU A 536 -20.33 6.99 23.64
CA LEU A 536 -20.22 6.88 22.19
C LEU A 536 -20.47 8.23 21.50
N GLU A 537 -21.45 9.00 21.96
CA GLU A 537 -21.72 10.36 21.46
C GLU A 537 -20.56 11.33 21.72
N PHE A 538 -19.80 11.16 22.81
CA PHE A 538 -18.56 11.92 23.04
C PHE A 538 -17.47 11.51 22.05
N GLU A 539 -17.24 10.22 21.85
CA GLU A 539 -16.23 9.71 20.91
C GLU A 539 -16.55 10.04 19.44
N GLU A 540 -17.83 10.07 19.05
CA GLU A 540 -18.26 10.46 17.71
C GLU A 540 -18.16 11.98 17.45
N ARG A 541 -18.24 12.79 18.52
CA ARG A 541 -17.99 14.24 18.46
C ARG A 541 -16.51 14.59 18.52
N ALA A 542 -15.68 13.75 19.15
CA ALA A 542 -14.25 13.94 19.22
C ALA A 542 -13.63 13.91 17.81
N ALA A 543 -12.83 14.92 17.49
CA ALA A 543 -12.16 15.01 16.20
C ALA A 543 -10.96 14.05 16.16
N SER A 544 -10.71 13.44 14.99
CA SER A 544 -9.31 13.14 14.63
C SER A 544 -8.66 14.49 14.34
N VAL A 545 -7.72 14.92 15.17
CA VAL A 545 -7.14 16.27 15.12
C VAL A 545 -6.61 16.58 13.70
N PRO A 546 -6.87 17.77 13.13
CA PRO A 546 -6.21 18.20 11.90
C PRO A 546 -4.80 18.75 12.19
N ASN A 547 -3.81 18.28 11.42
CA ASN A 547 -2.45 18.78 11.24
C ASN A 547 -1.49 18.76 12.45
N ALA A 548 -0.51 17.84 12.37
CA ALA A 548 0.68 17.74 13.21
C ALA A 548 1.65 18.94 13.12
N ASP A 549 1.43 19.90 12.22
CA ASP A 549 2.27 21.10 12.04
C ASP A 549 2.28 22.05 13.24
N GLN A 550 1.41 21.85 14.25
CA GLN A 550 1.45 22.61 15.52
C GLN A 550 1.95 21.79 16.72
N ALA A 551 2.16 20.48 16.58
CA ALA A 551 2.71 19.62 17.64
C ALA A 551 4.22 19.34 17.46
N LEU A 552 4.74 19.52 16.23
CA LEU A 552 6.15 19.37 15.90
C LEU A 552 6.93 20.69 16.01
N VAL A 553 7.03 21.22 17.22
CA VAL A 553 8.21 22.02 17.59
C VAL A 553 8.75 21.46 18.89
N ILE A 554 9.81 20.65 18.78
CA ILE A 554 10.77 20.47 19.87
C ILE A 554 11.46 21.83 20.04
N PRO A 555 11.23 22.60 21.12
CA PRO A 555 11.91 23.88 21.27
C PRO A 555 13.33 23.59 21.77
N GLN A 556 14.30 23.51 20.85
CA GLN A 556 15.65 23.90 21.20
C GLN A 556 15.63 25.41 21.49
N HIS A 557 15.77 25.76 22.77
CA HIS A 557 15.98 27.11 23.28
C HIS A 557 15.06 28.23 22.73
N SER A 558 13.90 28.42 23.34
CA SER A 558 13.31 29.78 23.46
C SER A 558 12.27 29.87 24.57
N LYS A 559 12.24 31.06 25.20
CA LYS A 559 11.54 31.48 26.44
C LYS A 559 10.02 31.21 26.48
N PRO A 560 9.38 31.25 27.68
CA PRO A 560 8.05 30.69 27.89
C PRO A 560 6.95 31.64 27.37
N HIS A 561 6.17 31.18 26.40
CA HIS A 561 4.87 31.76 26.09
C HIS A 561 3.77 30.95 26.77
N LYS A 562 2.81 31.67 27.36
CA LYS A 562 1.70 31.15 28.16
C LYS A 562 0.86 30.13 27.37
N SER A 563 0.81 28.92 27.91
CA SER A 563 -0.07 27.78 27.70
C SER A 563 -1.22 27.95 26.69
N THR A 564 -1.09 27.39 25.50
CA THR A 564 -2.21 26.75 24.80
C THR A 564 -2.54 25.48 25.57
N VAL A 565 -3.64 25.49 26.32
CA VAL A 565 -4.21 24.28 26.91
C VAL A 565 -4.64 23.40 25.74
N PHE A 566 -3.94 22.29 25.49
CA PHE A 566 -4.46 21.22 24.64
C PHE A 566 -5.73 20.71 25.32
N ASP A 567 -6.89 20.94 24.70
CA ASP A 567 -8.14 20.44 25.22
C ASP A 567 -8.21 18.94 24.97
N LEU A 568 -7.88 18.14 25.98
CA LEU A 568 -7.93 16.68 25.93
C LEU A 568 -9.35 16.14 25.66
N THR A 569 -10.38 16.99 25.71
CA THR A 569 -11.78 16.63 25.46
C THR A 569 -12.08 16.27 24.02
N ASP A 570 -11.20 16.63 23.08
CA ASP A 570 -11.45 16.48 21.64
C ASP A 570 -10.73 15.27 21.02
N MET A 571 -9.99 14.49 21.82
CA MET A 571 -9.24 13.32 21.35
C MET A 571 -10.04 12.02 21.53
N LYS A 572 -9.91 11.11 20.56
CA LYS A 572 -10.51 9.78 20.63
C LYS A 572 -9.75 8.84 21.58
N THR A 573 -10.49 7.99 22.28
CA THR A 573 -9.90 6.91 23.08
C THR A 573 -9.70 5.67 22.22
N ALA A 574 -8.51 5.07 22.28
CA ALA A 574 -8.21 3.88 21.48
C ALA A 574 -9.21 2.73 21.76
N HIS A 575 -9.80 2.20 20.68
CA HIS A 575 -10.79 1.13 20.66
C HIS A 575 -12.10 1.37 21.41
N ARG A 576 -12.35 2.58 21.95
CA ARG A 576 -13.61 2.85 22.68
C ARG A 576 -14.83 2.79 21.77
N SER A 577 -14.82 3.49 20.63
CA SER A 577 -15.98 3.52 19.74
C SER A 577 -16.37 2.12 19.25
N GLU A 578 -15.38 1.31 18.87
CA GLU A 578 -15.58 -0.09 18.45
C GLU A 578 -16.22 -0.91 19.57
N TYR A 579 -15.66 -0.83 20.79
CA TYR A 579 -16.17 -1.53 21.95
C TYR A 579 -17.62 -1.15 22.26
N LEU A 580 -17.92 0.16 22.32
CA LEU A 580 -19.25 0.66 22.65
C LEU A 580 -20.30 0.25 21.60
N LYS A 581 -19.95 0.33 20.30
CA LYS A 581 -20.82 -0.13 19.20
C LYS A 581 -21.11 -1.63 19.32
N SER A 582 -20.08 -2.44 19.52
CA SER A 582 -20.21 -3.89 19.67
C SER A 582 -21.09 -4.26 20.89
N ALA A 583 -20.87 -3.60 22.03
CA ALA A 583 -21.62 -3.85 23.26
C ALA A 583 -23.11 -3.48 23.12
N LEU A 584 -23.42 -2.33 22.51
CA LEU A 584 -24.80 -1.89 22.25
C LEU A 584 -25.53 -2.83 21.29
N SER A 585 -24.85 -3.32 20.24
CA SER A 585 -25.42 -4.30 19.32
C SER A 585 -25.75 -5.62 20.01
N ALA A 586 -24.86 -6.12 20.89
CA ALA A 586 -25.10 -7.35 21.65
C ALA A 586 -26.32 -7.23 22.58
N GLU A 587 -26.46 -6.13 23.33
CA GLU A 587 -27.64 -5.91 24.19
C GLU A 587 -28.95 -5.85 23.40
N SER A 588 -28.91 -5.27 22.19
CA SER A 588 -30.09 -5.21 21.32
C SER A 588 -30.52 -6.60 20.82
N ALA A 589 -29.56 -7.48 20.52
CA ALA A 589 -29.81 -8.86 20.12
C ALA A 589 -30.38 -9.68 21.29
N ASP A 590 -29.81 -9.55 22.50
CA ASP A 590 -30.33 -10.24 23.70
C ASP A 590 -31.75 -9.81 24.06
N ARG A 591 -32.12 -8.54 23.84
CA ARG A 591 -33.49 -8.03 24.00
C ARG A 591 -34.46 -8.58 22.97
N GLN A 592 -34.02 -8.82 21.74
CA GLN A 592 -34.86 -9.45 20.70
C GLN A 592 -35.09 -10.93 21.02
N VAL A 593 -34.07 -11.65 21.51
CA VAL A 593 -34.17 -13.06 21.91
C VAL A 593 -35.04 -13.25 23.16
N SER A 594 -34.96 -12.34 24.13
CA SER A 594 -35.83 -12.37 25.32
C SER A 594 -37.28 -12.03 24.98
N LYS A 595 -37.54 -11.04 24.12
CA LYS A 595 -38.89 -10.75 23.64
C LYS A 595 -39.52 -11.88 22.82
N SER A 596 -38.72 -12.66 22.07
CA SER A 596 -39.23 -13.85 21.35
C SER A 596 -39.50 -15.04 22.27
N ARG A 597 -38.83 -15.12 23.42
CA ARG A 597 -39.09 -16.16 24.44
C ARG A 597 -40.34 -15.86 25.27
N ASP A 598 -40.63 -14.59 25.52
CA ASP A 598 -41.84 -14.17 26.24
C ASP A 598 -43.11 -14.23 25.37
N SER A 599 -42.99 -14.41 24.05
CA SER A 599 -44.14 -14.58 23.14
C SER A 599 -44.57 -16.04 22.92
N ASP A 600 -43.86 -17.03 23.48
CA ASP A 600 -44.12 -18.47 23.24
C ASP A 600 -44.69 -19.23 24.45
N THR A 601 -45.17 -18.53 25.48
CA THR A 601 -45.91 -19.15 26.61
C THR A 601 -47.41 -18.88 26.53
N SER A 602 -48.07 -19.47 25.53
CA SER A 602 -49.51 -19.77 25.59
C SER A 602 -49.89 -20.80 24.53
N ASN A 603 -49.78 -22.08 24.87
CA ASN A 603 -50.70 -23.14 24.43
C ASN A 603 -50.31 -24.47 25.08
N GLU A 604 -51.09 -24.90 26.08
CA GLU A 604 -51.27 -26.34 26.34
C GLU A 604 -52.02 -26.97 25.17
N PRO A 605 -51.72 -28.23 24.82
CA PRO A 605 -52.75 -29.23 25.03
C PRO A 605 -52.23 -30.61 25.53
N SER A 606 -53.20 -31.31 26.13
CA SER A 606 -53.17 -32.58 26.84
C SER A 606 -52.83 -33.83 26.00
N GLN A 607 -52.12 -34.79 26.65
CA GLN A 607 -52.18 -36.28 26.60
C GLN A 607 -52.51 -36.98 25.25
N GLN A 608 -51.78 -37.99 24.73
CA GLN A 608 -51.64 -39.38 25.24
C GLN A 608 -50.79 -40.24 24.25
N ALA A 609 -50.00 -41.19 24.80
CA ALA A 609 -49.48 -42.50 24.28
C ALA A 609 -48.90 -42.62 22.83
N GLU A 610 -47.80 -43.32 22.50
CA GLU A 610 -47.22 -44.58 22.99
C GLU A 610 -45.68 -44.63 22.79
N ARG A 611 -45.01 -45.50 23.55
CA ARG A 611 -43.60 -45.97 23.46
C ARG A 611 -43.43 -46.98 22.27
N PRO A 612 -42.25 -47.56 21.91
CA PRO A 612 -40.94 -47.61 22.62
C PRO A 612 -39.60 -47.64 21.79
N LEU A 613 -38.50 -47.47 22.54
CA LEU A 613 -37.21 -48.24 22.58
C LEU A 613 -36.02 -48.03 21.60
N SER A 614 -34.85 -47.89 22.29
CA SER A 614 -33.48 -48.37 21.98
C SER A 614 -32.55 -47.45 21.15
N SER A 615 -31.49 -46.89 21.78
CA SER A 615 -30.05 -47.28 21.70
C SER A 615 -29.43 -46.95 20.33
N ASP A 616 -28.24 -46.35 20.17
CA ASP A 616 -26.99 -46.58 20.88
C ASP A 616 -25.91 -45.56 20.41
N SER A 617 -24.95 -45.34 21.31
CA SER A 617 -23.51 -45.01 21.15
C SER A 617 -22.89 -44.27 19.92
N ARG A 618 -21.98 -43.34 20.30
CA ARG A 618 -20.88 -42.65 19.58
C ARG A 618 -19.79 -43.65 19.09
N PRO A 619 -18.89 -43.31 18.14
CA PRO A 619 -17.59 -42.71 18.54
C PRO A 619 -16.88 -41.77 17.50
N GLU A 620 -15.80 -41.12 17.97
CA GLU A 620 -14.83 -40.24 17.29
C GLU A 620 -13.84 -40.98 16.34
N PRO A 621 -13.07 -40.26 15.49
CA PRO A 621 -11.88 -40.81 14.81
C PRO A 621 -10.54 -40.13 15.18
N THR A 622 -9.47 -40.94 15.23
CA THR A 622 -8.04 -40.58 15.33
C THR A 622 -7.30 -40.80 13.99
N PRO A 623 -6.10 -40.20 13.77
CA PRO A 623 -5.44 -40.05 12.47
C PRO A 623 -4.35 -41.09 12.15
N LEU A 624 -3.98 -41.19 10.86
CA LEU A 624 -2.99 -42.13 10.31
C LEU A 624 -1.64 -41.46 9.96
N HIS A 625 -0.56 -42.11 10.37
CA HIS A 625 0.83 -41.88 9.98
C HIS A 625 1.19 -42.66 8.70
N HIS A 626 2.07 -42.10 7.86
CA HIS A 626 2.98 -42.89 7.03
C HIS A 626 4.35 -42.21 6.87
N ALA A 627 5.40 -43.03 6.89
CA ALA A 627 6.81 -42.70 6.73
C ALA A 627 7.41 -43.53 5.59
N ARG A 628 8.42 -43.01 4.86
CA ARG A 628 9.70 -43.71 4.52
C ARG A 628 10.60 -42.97 3.50
N THR A 629 11.89 -42.81 3.88
CA THR A 629 13.19 -43.06 3.16
C THR A 629 13.37 -42.56 1.71
N GLY A 630 14.46 -41.96 1.22
CA GLY A 630 15.87 -41.76 1.63
C GLY A 630 16.80 -42.06 0.43
N SER A 631 17.72 -41.15 0.03
CA SER A 631 18.90 -41.42 -0.83
C SER A 631 19.89 -40.23 -0.89
N GLN A 632 21.18 -40.53 -0.99
CA GLN A 632 22.38 -39.68 -0.83
C GLN A 632 22.88 -39.02 -2.13
N HIS A 633 23.58 -37.87 -1.99
CA HIS A 633 25.00 -37.59 -2.36
C HIS A 633 25.33 -36.27 -3.08
N GLN A 634 26.37 -35.62 -2.53
CA GLN A 634 27.51 -34.85 -3.10
C GLN A 634 27.55 -33.31 -2.97
N ASP A 635 28.58 -32.90 -2.22
CA ASP A 635 29.00 -31.55 -1.84
C ASP A 635 29.79 -30.81 -2.92
N THR A 636 29.51 -29.51 -3.07
CA THR A 636 30.48 -28.47 -3.48
C THR A 636 30.15 -27.16 -2.74
N PRO A 637 31.14 -26.37 -2.30
CA PRO A 637 30.88 -25.16 -1.50
C PRO A 637 30.63 -23.95 -2.40
N SER A 638 29.41 -23.41 -2.37
CA SER A 638 29.06 -22.14 -3.03
C SER A 638 28.68 -21.07 -1.98
N LEU A 639 29.09 -19.83 -2.29
CA LEU A 639 28.91 -18.61 -1.51
C LEU A 639 27.43 -18.27 -1.24
N PRO A 640 27.12 -17.41 -0.24
CA PRO A 640 25.76 -17.08 0.17
C PRO A 640 24.90 -16.61 -1.02
N VAL A 641 23.78 -17.29 -1.26
CA VAL A 641 22.72 -16.77 -2.14
C VAL A 641 21.88 -15.78 -1.33
N ILE A 642 22.38 -14.56 -1.19
CA ILE A 642 21.54 -13.36 -1.01
C ILE A 642 20.86 -13.17 -2.36
N TRP A 643 19.52 -13.09 -2.42
CA TRP A 643 18.69 -12.94 -3.64
C TRP A 643 19.51 -12.60 -4.89
N ASP A 644 20.00 -13.63 -5.57
CA ASP A 644 20.93 -13.44 -6.68
C ASP A 644 20.16 -12.82 -7.86
N SER A 645 20.63 -11.65 -8.30
CA SER A 645 20.16 -10.94 -9.49
C SER A 645 20.07 -11.82 -10.74
N THR A 646 20.83 -12.93 -10.81
CA THR A 646 20.91 -13.80 -11.98
C THR A 646 19.64 -14.64 -12.23
N ILE A 647 18.85 -14.96 -11.21
CA ILE A 647 17.60 -15.74 -11.39
C ILE A 647 16.49 -14.85 -11.98
N CYS A 648 16.47 -13.56 -11.65
CA CYS A 648 15.50 -12.61 -12.20
C CYS A 648 15.90 -12.08 -13.60
N ASP A 649 17.19 -11.93 -13.90
CA ASP A 649 17.64 -11.53 -15.25
C ASP A 649 17.36 -12.63 -16.30
N TRP A 650 17.27 -13.90 -15.90
CA TRP A 650 16.78 -14.97 -16.79
C TRP A 650 15.30 -14.78 -17.15
N TYR A 651 14.47 -14.33 -16.19
CA TYR A 651 13.02 -14.16 -16.37
C TYR A 651 12.66 -12.94 -17.25
N ILE A 652 13.45 -11.86 -17.17
CA ILE A 652 13.27 -10.66 -18.01
C ILE A 652 13.68 -10.93 -19.47
N ASN A 653 14.66 -11.81 -19.73
CA ASN A 653 15.11 -12.11 -21.08
C ASN A 653 14.28 -13.19 -21.82
N HIS A 654 13.38 -13.90 -21.16
CA HIS A 654 12.62 -15.01 -21.76
C HIS A 654 11.10 -14.81 -21.85
N THR A 655 10.58 -13.64 -21.47
CA THR A 655 9.15 -13.28 -21.58
C THR A 655 8.82 -12.32 -22.72
N THR A 656 9.76 -12.01 -23.61
CA THR A 656 9.44 -11.37 -24.89
C THR A 656 8.87 -12.38 -25.88
N PHE A 657 7.61 -12.19 -26.26
CA PHE A 657 6.97 -12.84 -27.41
C PHE A 657 7.90 -12.86 -28.63
N LYS A 658 8.19 -14.06 -29.14
CA LYS A 658 8.86 -14.26 -30.44
C LYS A 658 8.01 -13.63 -31.55
N PRO A 659 8.54 -12.74 -32.40
CA PRO A 659 7.86 -12.39 -33.64
C PRO A 659 7.91 -13.60 -34.59
N CYS A 660 6.76 -13.94 -35.17
CA CYS A 660 6.63 -14.95 -36.21
C CYS A 660 7.57 -14.66 -37.38
N LYS A 661 8.45 -15.62 -37.72
CA LYS A 661 9.17 -15.64 -39.01
C LYS A 661 8.31 -16.33 -40.09
N PRO A 662 8.32 -15.83 -41.33
CA PRO A 662 7.58 -16.41 -42.46
C PRO A 662 8.27 -17.70 -42.98
N PRO A 663 7.57 -18.53 -43.81
CA PRO A 663 8.00 -19.89 -44.09
C PRO A 663 9.20 -19.98 -45.03
N SER A 664 9.94 -21.07 -44.80
CA SER A 664 11.15 -21.57 -45.44
C SER A 664 11.00 -22.01 -46.91
N HIS A 665 12.08 -21.87 -47.70
CA HIS A 665 12.51 -22.82 -48.73
C HIS A 665 14.00 -22.57 -49.13
N PRO A 666 14.71 -23.52 -49.79
CA PRO A 666 15.90 -24.13 -49.17
C PRO A 666 17.22 -23.97 -49.95
N GLN A 667 18.30 -24.31 -49.22
CA GLN A 667 19.55 -24.97 -49.65
C GLN A 667 20.59 -24.25 -50.52
N ASP A 668 21.81 -24.26 -49.95
CA ASP A 668 23.08 -24.71 -50.53
C ASP A 668 24.20 -23.71 -50.92
N LEU A 669 25.38 -24.06 -50.39
CA LEU A 669 26.76 -23.90 -50.89
C LEU A 669 27.68 -22.79 -50.30
N GLN A 670 28.73 -23.31 -49.65
CA GLN A 670 30.15 -22.98 -49.80
C GLN A 670 30.80 -21.84 -48.99
N ASP A 671 31.60 -22.26 -48.00
CA ASP A 671 32.95 -21.76 -47.70
C ASP A 671 33.87 -21.85 -48.96
N PRO A 672 35.00 -21.09 -49.11
CA PRO A 672 36.05 -21.00 -48.07
C PRO A 672 36.99 -19.75 -48.03
N THR A 673 37.74 -19.66 -46.92
CA THR A 673 39.17 -19.24 -46.76
C THR A 673 39.70 -17.86 -47.19
N THR A 674 40.39 -17.17 -46.24
CA THR A 674 41.81 -16.70 -46.22
C THR A 674 41.94 -15.57 -45.15
N ALA A 675 42.66 -15.69 -44.03
CA ALA A 675 44.11 -15.78 -43.78
C ALA A 675 44.90 -14.49 -44.11
N GLU A 676 45.27 -13.71 -43.08
CA GLU A 676 46.55 -13.00 -42.85
C GLU A 676 46.43 -12.20 -41.51
N HIS A 677 47.07 -12.50 -40.38
CA HIS A 677 48.48 -12.58 -39.94
C HIS A 677 49.17 -11.23 -39.58
N VAL A 678 49.50 -11.13 -38.27
CA VAL A 678 50.66 -10.50 -37.58
C VAL A 678 50.70 -8.96 -37.31
N PRO A 679 51.47 -8.48 -36.30
CA PRO A 679 50.95 -7.82 -35.10
C PRO A 679 51.74 -6.53 -34.72
N GLY A 680 51.49 -5.93 -33.55
CA GLY A 680 52.35 -4.85 -33.05
C GLY A 680 51.91 -4.19 -31.75
N SER A 681 52.33 -4.77 -30.63
CA SER A 681 52.51 -4.12 -29.31
C SER A 681 53.73 -3.16 -29.37
N PRO A 682 54.19 -2.42 -28.32
CA PRO A 682 53.65 -2.17 -26.96
C PRO A 682 53.79 -0.71 -26.44
N ARG A 683 53.29 -0.52 -25.19
CA ARG A 683 53.81 0.33 -24.09
C ARG A 683 53.66 1.86 -24.21
N ASP A 684 53.02 2.47 -23.21
CA ASP A 684 53.79 3.13 -22.14
C ASP A 684 53.00 3.42 -20.85
N LYS A 685 53.75 3.36 -19.74
CA LYS A 685 53.40 3.69 -18.36
C LYS A 685 53.48 5.20 -18.14
N ILE A 686 52.74 5.73 -17.14
CA ILE A 686 53.07 6.81 -16.16
C ILE A 686 51.73 7.04 -15.39
N ALA A 687 51.53 6.74 -14.10
CA ALA A 687 52.15 7.15 -12.84
C ALA A 687 51.80 8.60 -12.35
N ARG A 688 50.92 8.64 -11.33
CA ARG A 688 50.85 9.53 -10.14
C ARG A 688 50.50 11.03 -10.26
N GLY A 689 49.68 11.47 -9.28
CA GLY A 689 49.44 12.86 -8.83
C GLY A 689 48.01 13.00 -8.27
N THR A 690 47.73 12.73 -7.00
CA THR A 690 47.85 13.61 -5.81
C THR A 690 47.02 14.90 -5.88
N GLN A 691 45.85 14.86 -5.23
CA GLN A 691 45.35 15.79 -4.18
C GLN A 691 45.17 17.31 -4.45
N ILE A 692 44.05 17.81 -3.88
CA ILE A 692 43.68 19.19 -3.49
C ILE A 692 42.95 20.04 -4.56
N HIS A 693 41.61 20.10 -4.47
CA HIS A 693 40.88 21.17 -3.77
C HIS A 693 39.43 20.79 -3.46
#